data_AF-A0A815TNU4-F1
#
_entry.id   AF-A0A815TNU4-F1
#
_cell.length_a   1.000
_cell.length_b   1.000
_cell.length_c   1.000
_cell.angle_alpha   90.00
_cell.angle_beta   90.00
_cell.angle_gamma   90.00
#
_symmetry.space_group_name_H-M   'P 1'
#
loop_
_entity.id
_entity.type
_entity.pdbx_description
1 polymer ?
#
loop_
_entity_poly.entity_id
_entity_poly.type
_entity_poly.pdbx_seq_one_letter_code
_entity_poly.pdbx_strand_id
1 'polypeptide(L)'
;MDDPIESERSTDIDEMDISEDNLQKPNIFNKYLPFYDSVKRQGYDLLEEIRENLSRIIQLRELRPGFSHWSSKLQRFMSHYGLYFTKIDHIKIINLYIAVLTIGDLDFSHVKTCFDMLYDLTRKTRLITRDDLVVDWRLLHKWAKVILHNHDESYSLVSVPNDIESSLFYCIRGCRPYFAESATQEILDEFRPYLCPFDSAFSDTMRIFELFLPVHLPLNLHEKGFKLWLPEFLGIWESIYSNPGWELNMVNLFSLLAWCNIGYIDWEPWLPRIFTRILKSFSLPVGKLQVSLQQYHYSMSSVTTWIVAMLGNGSSCLQHLQDLFTAIKNFYHPSNSGKFQQDLISFLSKLAQAFVDRVHLERKANPVWYFTPPDAYRLTEQNITDFVNCVKECAFIAIFTKAYLKEAAKACQYLSMLRPELIVPPLVEKLFSSIDSMSEPHRFTSIMTCLASLARQIVRQAPHFSQGQTYVLPLLMAVLPGIDSNDFKKTAVTFQFLNAILMLVTCVDCSSAIHTRNDLTEIEKEVCLSTAKFEDFVTEFLNRTFQMIDTLSTEMSDAVVVITKVNLEDHVTELALTSMMFGIVQQCSKKIFQTVREKITNFLAGSFFTPKVGKLVTGLVRAILKANPEETLKYLLPQTCERIENIMSHSETTILTDHKGDTELTWCLILFSELVRARGDTLLIYKPIILSVFHRCVRIVHKDTHEAVANAAKNLLKSLSYVYPLEYRLTVENIEEPFTDFLPIRAWGQ
;
A
#
# COMPACT_ATOMS: atom_id res chain seq x y z
N MET A 1 54.13 36.82 -24.71
CA MET A 1 54.74 35.58 -24.24
C MET A 1 54.40 35.50 -22.78
N ASP A 2 53.46 34.63 -22.46
CA ASP A 2 53.29 33.93 -21.18
C ASP A 2 51.87 33.38 -21.16
N ASP A 3 51.80 32.08 -21.44
CA ASP A 3 50.60 31.23 -21.41
C ASP A 3 50.01 31.19 -19.99
N PRO A 4 48.67 31.13 -19.85
CA PRO A 4 48.06 30.77 -18.59
C PRO A 4 48.13 29.26 -18.41
N ILE A 5 48.78 28.84 -17.32
CA ILE A 5 48.86 27.46 -16.84
C ILE A 5 47.44 26.94 -16.60
N GLU A 6 46.93 26.13 -17.52
CA GLU A 6 45.86 25.16 -17.25
C GLU A 6 46.40 24.14 -16.25
N SER A 7 46.05 24.29 -14.98
CA SER A 7 46.20 23.21 -14.02
C SER A 7 45.06 22.21 -14.28
N GLU A 8 45.36 21.19 -15.08
CA GLU A 8 44.66 19.90 -15.05
C GLU A 8 44.58 19.45 -13.59
N ARG A 9 43.43 19.66 -12.95
CA ARG A 9 43.06 18.89 -11.76
C ARG A 9 42.77 17.49 -12.27
N SER A 10 43.77 16.63 -12.16
CA SER A 10 43.68 15.18 -12.21
C SER A 10 42.45 14.70 -11.42
N THR A 11 41.39 14.33 -12.13
CA THR A 11 40.18 13.68 -11.62
C THR A 11 40.39 12.17 -11.42
N ASP A 12 41.55 11.76 -10.89
CA ASP A 12 41.91 10.36 -10.70
C ASP A 12 42.49 10.11 -9.29
N ILE A 13 41.84 10.66 -8.26
CA ILE A 13 42.11 10.30 -6.86
C ILE A 13 40.76 10.09 -6.15
N ASP A 14 40.52 8.84 -5.75
CA ASP A 14 39.44 8.29 -4.91
C ASP A 14 38.09 7.85 -5.53
N GLU A 15 38.09 7.28 -6.75
CA GLU A 15 36.99 6.39 -7.20
C GLU A 15 36.99 4.99 -6.52
N MET A 16 37.87 4.74 -5.53
CA MET A 16 38.14 3.38 -5.03
C MET A 16 37.33 2.87 -3.83
N ASP A 17 36.49 3.66 -3.15
CA ASP A 17 35.87 3.20 -1.88
C ASP A 17 34.37 2.91 -1.91
N ILE A 18 33.65 3.19 -3.01
CA ILE A 18 32.21 2.89 -3.08
C ILE A 18 31.81 2.21 -4.40
N SER A 19 32.17 0.94 -4.54
CA SER A 19 31.49 0.04 -5.49
C SER A 19 30.01 -0.11 -5.11
N GLU A 20 29.12 -0.29 -6.10
CA GLU A 20 27.70 -0.63 -5.83
C GLU A 20 27.57 -1.87 -4.92
N ASP A 21 28.57 -2.76 -4.94
CA ASP A 21 28.61 -3.97 -4.12
C ASP A 21 28.82 -3.69 -2.62
N ASN A 22 29.40 -2.54 -2.28
CA ASN A 22 29.68 -2.14 -0.89
C ASN A 22 28.53 -1.35 -0.25
N LEU A 23 27.49 -0.99 -1.02
CA LEU A 23 26.32 -0.26 -0.56
C LEU A 23 25.31 -1.20 0.10
N GLN A 24 24.72 -0.80 1.22
CA GLN A 24 23.85 -1.71 1.97
C GLN A 24 22.46 -1.93 1.35
N LYS A 25 21.70 -0.86 1.10
CA LYS A 25 20.34 -0.96 0.57
C LYS A 25 19.93 0.31 -0.17
N PRO A 26 20.50 0.55 -1.37
CA PRO A 26 20.10 1.67 -2.20
C PRO A 26 18.64 1.53 -2.65
N ASN A 27 18.02 2.64 -3.03
CA ASN A 27 16.68 2.64 -3.60
C ASN A 27 16.70 1.99 -5.00
N ILE A 28 16.05 0.82 -5.10
CA ILE A 28 16.02 0.00 -6.32
C ILE A 28 15.41 0.78 -7.49
N PHE A 29 14.46 1.67 -7.23
CA PHE A 29 13.75 2.41 -8.29
C PHE A 29 14.64 3.40 -9.03
N ASN A 30 15.71 3.90 -8.40
CA ASN A 30 16.60 4.87 -9.03
C ASN A 30 17.30 4.28 -10.26
N LYS A 31 17.55 2.96 -10.28
CA LYS A 31 18.17 2.24 -11.40
C LYS A 31 17.35 2.30 -12.69
N TYR A 32 16.05 2.56 -12.60
CA TYR A 32 15.14 2.61 -13.75
C TYR A 32 14.93 4.03 -14.28
N LEU A 33 15.63 5.04 -13.74
CA LEU A 33 15.56 6.41 -14.24
C LEU A 33 16.42 6.57 -15.51
N PRO A 34 15.98 7.35 -16.52
CA PRO A 34 16.72 7.53 -17.77
C PRO A 34 18.05 8.27 -17.61
N PHE A 35 18.27 8.93 -16.47
CA PHE A 35 19.48 9.68 -16.13
C PHE A 35 20.17 9.10 -14.87
N TYR A 36 20.09 7.76 -14.67
CA TYR A 36 20.62 7.08 -13.49
C TYR A 36 22.11 7.39 -13.23
N ASP A 37 22.96 7.50 -14.25
CA ASP A 37 24.39 7.82 -14.06
C ASP A 37 24.60 9.18 -13.37
N SER A 38 23.78 10.18 -13.71
CA SER A 38 23.79 11.47 -13.04
C SER A 38 23.28 11.37 -11.61
N VAL A 39 22.23 10.57 -11.37
CA VAL A 39 21.69 10.33 -10.02
C VAL A 39 22.72 9.65 -9.14
N LYS A 40 23.50 8.72 -9.71
CA LYS A 40 24.58 8.00 -9.04
C LYS A 40 25.64 8.99 -8.53
N ARG A 41 26.17 9.83 -9.43
CA ARG A 41 27.17 10.86 -9.08
C ARG A 41 26.64 11.84 -8.03
N GLN A 42 25.43 12.37 -8.25
CA GLN A 42 24.79 13.26 -7.27
C GLN A 42 24.59 12.60 -5.90
N GLY A 43 24.27 11.29 -5.88
CA GLY A 43 24.16 10.54 -4.63
C GLY A 43 25.46 10.52 -3.83
N TYR A 44 26.60 10.34 -4.50
CA TYR A 44 27.92 10.41 -3.86
C TYR A 44 28.25 11.80 -3.36
N ASP A 45 28.12 12.81 -4.22
CA ASP A 45 28.45 14.21 -3.88
C ASP A 45 27.62 14.70 -2.69
N LEU A 46 26.31 14.38 -2.69
CA LEU A 46 25.41 14.75 -1.60
C LEU A 46 25.75 14.04 -0.30
N LEU A 47 26.12 12.75 -0.35
CA LEU A 47 26.52 12.02 0.86
C LEU A 47 27.81 12.61 1.44
N GLU A 48 28.78 12.93 0.59
CA GLU A 48 30.03 13.54 1.01
C GLU A 48 29.80 14.92 1.64
N GLU A 49 28.98 15.75 1.01
CA GLU A 49 28.58 17.05 1.53
C GLU A 49 27.88 16.91 2.90
N ILE A 50 26.97 15.94 3.04
CA ILE A 50 26.28 15.66 4.30
C ILE A 50 27.28 15.19 5.37
N ARG A 51 28.23 14.31 5.03
CA ARG A 51 29.26 13.79 5.92
C ARG A 51 30.16 14.89 6.44
N GLU A 52 30.70 15.71 5.54
CA GLU A 52 31.58 16.82 5.88
C GLU A 52 30.87 17.78 6.83
N ASN A 53 29.67 18.22 6.46
CA ASN A 53 28.97 19.24 7.23
C ASN A 53 28.38 18.72 8.54
N LEU A 54 27.88 17.47 8.61
CA LEU A 54 27.48 16.84 9.88
C LEU A 54 28.65 16.75 10.87
N SER A 55 29.85 16.43 10.38
CA SER A 55 31.04 16.39 11.23
C SER A 55 31.45 17.79 11.68
N ARG A 56 31.43 18.76 10.78
CA ARG A 56 31.83 20.15 11.02
C ARG A 56 30.92 20.85 12.03
N ILE A 57 29.59 20.74 11.89
CA ILE A 57 28.65 21.37 12.83
C ILE A 57 28.80 20.83 14.25
N ILE A 58 29.10 19.53 14.40
CA ILE A 58 29.31 18.92 15.72
C ILE A 58 30.63 19.39 16.32
N GLN A 59 31.70 19.48 15.53
CA GLN A 59 32.98 20.05 15.96
C GLN A 59 32.85 21.52 16.37
N LEU A 60 32.07 22.31 15.63
CA LEU A 60 31.80 23.72 15.91
C LEU A 60 30.73 23.93 17.00
N ARG A 61 30.11 22.85 17.49
CA ARG A 61 28.97 22.88 18.43
C ARG A 61 27.79 23.70 17.94
N GLU A 62 27.61 23.77 16.62
CA GLU A 62 26.51 24.49 15.97
C GLU A 62 25.26 23.61 15.90
N LEU A 63 24.58 23.45 17.05
CA LEU A 63 23.34 22.68 17.11
C LEU A 63 22.17 23.40 16.40
N ARG A 64 22.13 24.73 16.45
CA ARG A 64 21.15 25.55 15.71
C ARG A 64 21.85 26.59 14.83
N PRO A 65 21.47 26.69 13.54
CA PRO A 65 20.52 25.85 12.79
C PRO A 65 21.14 24.56 12.23
N GLY A 66 22.47 24.40 12.34
CA GLY A 66 23.26 23.37 11.66
C GLY A 66 22.73 21.93 11.83
N PHE A 67 22.62 21.43 13.05
CA PHE A 67 22.27 20.03 13.30
C PHE A 67 20.89 19.65 12.75
N SER A 68 19.89 20.50 12.95
CA SER A 68 18.54 20.28 12.40
C SER A 68 18.54 20.29 10.87
N HIS A 69 19.27 21.22 10.25
CA HIS A 69 19.35 21.33 8.79
C HIS A 69 19.96 20.07 8.16
N TRP A 70 21.14 19.66 8.63
CA TRP A 70 21.88 18.54 8.04
C TRP A 70 21.26 17.18 8.39
N SER A 71 20.62 17.04 9.55
CA SER A 71 19.81 15.86 9.87
C SER A 71 18.59 15.74 8.95
N SER A 72 17.91 16.86 8.66
CA SER A 72 16.81 16.87 7.69
C SER A 72 17.29 16.54 6.28
N LYS A 73 18.47 17.03 5.88
CA LYS A 73 19.08 16.71 4.58
C LYS A 73 19.44 15.22 4.48
N LEU A 74 19.98 14.62 5.54
CA LEU A 74 20.23 13.17 5.60
C LEU A 74 18.95 12.34 5.57
N GLN A 75 17.88 12.78 6.26
CA GLN A 75 16.59 12.09 6.20
C GLN A 75 15.99 12.10 4.79
N ARG A 76 16.04 13.26 4.10
CA ARG A 76 15.63 13.38 2.69
C ARG A 76 16.51 12.52 1.78
N PHE A 77 17.81 12.51 2.02
CA PHE A 77 18.74 11.63 1.29
C PHE A 77 18.33 10.17 1.43
N MET A 78 18.09 9.66 2.64
CA MET A 78 17.63 8.29 2.86
C MET A 78 16.27 7.99 2.24
N SER A 79 15.37 8.98 2.17
CA SER A 79 14.08 8.85 1.50
C SER A 79 14.20 8.66 -0.02
N HIS A 80 15.10 9.42 -0.66
CA HIS A 80 15.31 9.37 -2.11
C HIS A 80 16.25 8.25 -2.56
N TYR A 81 17.38 8.09 -1.88
CA TYR A 81 18.47 7.19 -2.27
C TYR A 81 18.50 5.87 -1.50
N GLY A 82 17.73 5.74 -0.42
CA GLY A 82 17.83 4.60 0.50
C GLY A 82 19.08 4.69 1.37
N LEU A 83 19.62 3.54 1.80
CA LEU A 83 20.89 3.48 2.53
C LEU A 83 22.04 3.42 1.50
N TYR A 84 22.19 4.50 0.75
CA TYR A 84 23.22 4.70 -0.27
C TYR A 84 24.54 5.11 0.39
N PHE A 85 25.04 4.27 1.29
CA PHE A 85 26.33 4.43 1.96
C PHE A 85 26.85 3.06 2.42
N THR A 86 28.13 3.01 2.76
CA THR A 86 28.80 1.78 3.19
C THR A 86 28.35 1.35 4.58
N LYS A 87 28.60 0.09 4.96
CA LYS A 87 28.34 -0.40 6.33
C LYS A 87 29.13 0.39 7.38
N ILE A 88 30.37 0.79 7.06
CA ILE A 88 31.23 1.56 7.96
C ILE A 88 30.62 2.95 8.21
N ASP A 89 30.18 3.63 7.15
CA ASP A 89 29.53 4.93 7.28
C ASP A 89 28.22 4.83 8.05
N HIS A 90 27.44 3.77 7.83
CA HIS A 90 26.22 3.53 8.57
C HIS A 90 26.46 3.49 10.09
N ILE A 91 27.45 2.70 10.53
CA ILE A 91 27.81 2.57 11.94
C ILE A 91 28.31 3.91 12.50
N LYS A 92 29.14 4.64 11.75
CA LYS A 92 29.63 5.97 12.15
C LYS A 92 28.49 6.97 12.33
N ILE A 93 27.52 7.00 11.42
CA ILE A 93 26.34 7.87 11.51
C ILE A 93 25.50 7.50 12.73
N ILE A 94 25.25 6.22 13.00
CA ILE A 94 24.53 5.78 14.21
C ILE A 94 25.26 6.26 15.46
N ASN A 95 26.56 6.01 15.56
CA ASN A 95 27.37 6.41 16.70
C ASN A 95 27.40 7.93 16.87
N LEU A 96 27.35 8.70 15.79
CA LEU A 96 27.24 10.16 15.83
C LEU A 96 25.96 10.61 16.54
N TYR A 97 24.80 10.06 16.16
CA TYR A 97 23.52 10.40 16.79
C TYR A 97 23.43 9.91 18.25
N ILE A 98 24.02 8.74 18.56
CA ILE A 98 24.15 8.27 19.95
C ILE A 98 25.03 9.25 20.75
N ALA A 99 26.16 9.70 20.20
CA ALA A 99 27.04 10.66 20.85
C ALA A 99 26.34 12.00 21.10
N VAL A 100 25.53 12.50 20.14
CA VAL A 100 24.74 13.72 20.33
C VAL A 100 23.74 13.56 21.49
N LEU A 101 23.12 12.40 21.67
CA LEU A 101 22.22 12.14 22.80
C LEU A 101 22.93 12.14 24.17
N THR A 102 24.25 12.02 24.21
CA THR A 102 25.02 12.12 25.48
C THR A 102 25.22 13.55 25.97
N ILE A 103 24.99 14.54 25.10
CA ILE A 103 25.10 15.97 25.45
C ILE A 103 24.06 16.29 26.53
N GLY A 104 24.52 16.87 27.65
CA GLY A 104 23.65 17.36 28.72
C GLY A 104 22.80 18.54 28.25
N ASP A 105 21.55 18.61 28.74
CA ASP A 105 20.60 19.69 28.45
C ASP A 105 20.32 19.93 26.95
N LEU A 106 20.30 18.84 26.17
CA LEU A 106 19.91 18.88 24.77
C LEU A 106 18.43 19.22 24.63
N ASP A 107 18.13 20.22 23.80
CA ASP A 107 16.75 20.62 23.50
C ASP A 107 15.93 19.47 22.88
N PHE A 108 14.67 19.33 23.33
CA PHE A 108 13.78 18.21 22.99
C PHE A 108 13.54 18.05 21.48
N SER A 109 13.62 19.14 20.70
CA SER A 109 13.58 19.08 19.23
C SER A 109 14.74 18.28 18.65
N HIS A 110 15.96 18.50 19.13
CA HIS A 110 17.14 17.77 18.67
C HIS A 110 17.15 16.32 19.19
N VAL A 111 16.67 16.10 20.42
CA VAL A 111 16.48 14.76 20.99
C VAL A 111 15.54 13.94 20.12
N LYS A 112 14.37 14.51 19.77
CA LYS A 112 13.42 13.88 18.85
C LYS A 112 14.06 13.57 17.50
N THR A 113 14.82 14.51 16.94
CA THR A 113 15.54 14.31 15.69
C THR A 113 16.50 13.12 15.78
N CYS A 114 17.23 12.97 16.89
CA CYS A 114 18.11 11.82 17.12
C CYS A 114 17.31 10.52 17.19
N PHE A 115 16.17 10.48 17.88
CA PHE A 115 15.33 9.29 17.95
C PHE A 115 14.79 8.85 16.59
N ASP A 116 14.27 9.79 15.81
CA ASP A 116 13.77 9.52 14.47
C ASP A 116 14.89 8.98 13.56
N MET A 117 16.06 9.62 13.60
CA MET A 117 17.23 9.20 12.82
C MET A 117 17.75 7.83 13.23
N LEU A 118 17.89 7.58 14.54
CA LEU A 118 18.33 6.28 15.06
C LEU A 118 17.35 5.17 14.69
N TYR A 119 16.03 5.43 14.76
CA TYR A 119 15.04 4.47 14.29
C TYR A 119 15.18 4.17 12.79
N ASP A 120 15.31 5.20 11.95
CA ASP A 120 15.42 5.04 10.49
C ASP A 120 16.66 4.24 10.08
N LEU A 121 17.77 4.43 10.79
CA LEU A 121 19.04 3.74 10.61
C LEU A 121 19.00 2.30 11.15
N THR A 122 18.42 2.08 12.34
CA THR A 122 18.48 0.77 13.03
C THR A 122 17.34 -0.19 12.69
N ARG A 123 16.20 0.27 12.14
CA ARG A 123 15.00 -0.57 11.87
C ARG A 123 15.24 -1.78 10.96
N LYS A 124 16.28 -1.76 10.12
CA LYS A 124 16.64 -2.87 9.22
C LYS A 124 17.71 -3.75 9.87
N THR A 125 17.30 -4.51 10.89
CA THR A 125 18.19 -5.32 11.75
C THR A 125 19.11 -6.28 11.01
N ARG A 126 18.76 -6.72 9.80
CA ARG A 126 19.63 -7.58 8.97
C ARG A 126 20.91 -6.90 8.46
N LEU A 127 21.01 -5.58 8.47
CA LEU A 127 22.12 -4.83 7.87
C LEU A 127 23.31 -4.60 8.81
N ILE A 128 23.06 -4.65 10.12
CA ILE A 128 24.04 -4.42 11.17
C ILE A 128 23.85 -5.56 12.18
N THR A 129 24.94 -6.20 12.58
CA THR A 129 24.89 -7.23 13.63
C THR A 129 25.33 -6.64 14.97
N ARG A 130 25.15 -7.43 16.02
CA ARG A 130 25.62 -7.09 17.38
C ARG A 130 27.14 -6.94 17.48
N ASP A 131 27.89 -7.63 16.61
CA ASP A 131 29.36 -7.52 16.57
C ASP A 131 29.80 -6.15 16.04
N ASP A 132 28.96 -5.51 15.24
CA ASP A 132 29.23 -4.20 14.65
C ASP A 132 28.83 -3.03 15.57
N LEU A 133 27.77 -3.21 16.37
CA LEU A 133 27.14 -2.14 17.14
C LEU A 133 26.68 -2.63 18.50
N VAL A 134 27.12 -1.94 19.55
CA VAL A 134 26.65 -2.10 20.93
C VAL A 134 26.12 -0.77 21.43
N VAL A 135 24.86 -0.77 21.88
CA VAL A 135 24.17 0.42 22.40
C VAL A 135 23.96 0.28 23.90
N ASP A 136 24.33 1.32 24.65
CA ASP A 136 24.03 1.41 26.09
C ASP A 136 22.56 1.77 26.30
N TRP A 137 21.82 0.85 26.91
CA TRP A 137 20.40 1.01 27.19
C TRP A 137 20.14 2.12 28.23
N ARG A 138 21.11 2.42 29.12
CA ARG A 138 20.96 3.45 30.17
C ARG A 138 20.81 4.84 29.59
N LEU A 139 21.46 5.11 28.45
CA LEU A 139 21.32 6.39 27.76
C LEU A 139 19.88 6.65 27.34
N LEU A 140 19.25 5.65 26.72
CA LEU A 140 17.86 5.73 26.28
C LEU A 140 16.89 5.72 27.48
N HIS A 141 17.21 4.96 28.53
CA HIS A 141 16.43 4.95 29.76
C HIS A 141 16.45 6.31 30.48
N LYS A 142 17.60 7.00 30.52
CA LYS A 142 17.72 8.35 31.05
C LYS A 142 16.75 9.30 30.35
N TRP A 143 16.73 9.29 29.01
CA TRP A 143 15.80 10.11 28.24
C TRP A 143 14.34 9.68 28.42
N ALA A 144 14.06 8.37 28.51
CA ALA A 144 12.73 7.88 28.82
C ALA A 144 12.23 8.38 30.17
N LYS A 145 13.09 8.42 31.19
CA LYS A 145 12.75 8.99 32.50
C LYS A 145 12.43 10.48 32.39
N VAL A 146 13.27 11.25 31.70
CA VAL A 146 13.10 12.70 31.51
C VAL A 146 11.79 13.01 30.78
N ILE A 147 11.45 12.25 29.74
CA ILE A 147 10.27 12.51 28.91
C ILE A 147 8.98 12.01 29.60
N LEU A 148 8.96 10.76 30.05
CA LEU A 148 7.74 10.12 30.56
C LEU A 148 7.33 10.58 31.97
N HIS A 149 8.27 11.17 32.73
CA HIS A 149 8.02 11.67 34.09
C HIS A 149 8.22 13.19 34.18
N ASN A 150 8.09 13.91 33.06
CA ASN A 150 8.24 15.36 33.05
C ASN A 150 7.03 16.04 33.70
N HIS A 151 7.11 16.36 34.99
CA HIS A 151 6.06 17.11 35.67
C HIS A 151 6.00 18.58 35.23
N ASP A 152 7.08 19.13 34.66
CA ASP A 152 7.16 20.55 34.26
C ASP A 152 6.35 20.88 33.00
N GLU A 153 5.97 19.88 32.21
CA GLU A 153 5.03 20.03 31.09
C GLU A 153 3.62 20.41 31.58
N SER A 154 3.18 19.82 32.69
CA SER A 154 1.88 20.15 33.31
C SER A 154 1.81 21.61 33.81
N TYR A 155 2.97 22.22 34.05
CA TYR A 155 3.13 23.63 34.43
C TYR A 155 3.49 24.54 33.25
N SER A 156 3.53 24.02 32.00
CA SER A 156 3.91 24.75 30.78
C SER A 156 5.30 25.41 30.83
N LEU A 157 6.21 24.90 31.66
CA LEU A 157 7.58 25.43 31.81
C LEU A 157 8.51 24.95 30.70
N VAL A 158 8.16 23.85 30.03
CA VAL A 158 8.93 23.21 28.96
C VAL A 158 8.02 22.90 27.79
N SER A 159 8.42 23.27 26.57
CA SER A 159 7.73 22.88 25.34
C SER A 159 8.30 21.55 24.84
N VAL A 160 7.52 20.48 24.99
CA VAL A 160 7.84 19.15 24.49
C VAL A 160 7.14 18.93 23.14
N PRO A 161 7.83 18.40 22.11
CA PRO A 161 7.15 18.06 20.85
C PRO A 161 6.10 16.95 21.05
N ASN A 162 4.88 17.15 20.54
CA ASN A 162 3.73 16.25 20.74
C ASN A 162 4.01 14.75 20.45
N ASP A 163 4.91 14.43 19.51
CA ASP A 163 5.17 13.05 19.07
C ASP A 163 6.48 12.46 19.63
N ILE A 164 7.16 13.14 20.57
CA ILE A 164 8.48 12.69 21.04
C ILE A 164 8.43 11.32 21.74
N GLU A 165 7.36 11.01 22.47
CA GLU A 165 7.19 9.71 23.13
C GLU A 165 7.15 8.57 22.11
N SER A 166 6.42 8.76 21.01
CA SER A 166 6.36 7.79 19.92
C SER A 166 7.73 7.61 19.28
N SER A 167 8.44 8.70 18.98
CA SER A 167 9.82 8.66 18.45
C SER A 167 10.76 7.91 19.38
N LEU A 168 10.69 8.16 20.70
CA LEU A 168 11.47 7.45 21.71
C LEU A 168 11.17 5.94 21.69
N PHE A 169 9.90 5.54 21.70
CA PHE A 169 9.53 4.12 21.69
C PHE A 169 10.00 3.41 20.42
N TYR A 170 9.91 4.05 19.25
CA TYR A 170 10.46 3.52 18.01
C TYR A 170 11.99 3.40 18.05
N CYS A 171 12.68 4.41 18.57
CA CYS A 171 14.12 4.41 18.76
C CYS A 171 14.57 3.26 19.69
N ILE A 172 13.94 3.10 20.85
CA ILE A 172 14.23 2.00 21.79
C ILE A 172 14.01 0.65 21.10
N ARG A 173 12.87 0.46 20.43
CA ARG A 173 12.57 -0.79 19.71
C ARG A 173 13.59 -1.11 18.62
N GLY A 174 14.08 -0.10 17.90
CA GLY A 174 15.13 -0.22 16.89
C GLY A 174 16.52 -0.52 17.47
N CYS A 175 16.85 0.08 18.62
CA CYS A 175 18.15 -0.08 19.28
C CYS A 175 18.27 -1.35 20.14
N ARG A 176 17.14 -1.86 20.65
CA ARG A 176 17.09 -3.01 21.57
C ARG A 176 17.82 -4.27 21.09
N PRO A 177 17.82 -4.66 19.80
CA PRO A 177 18.65 -5.78 19.32
C PRO A 177 20.15 -5.62 19.60
N TYR A 178 20.64 -4.38 19.75
CA TYR A 178 22.04 -4.02 19.90
C TYR A 178 22.45 -3.74 21.36
N PHE A 179 21.57 -3.98 22.35
CA PHE A 179 21.94 -3.84 23.76
C PHE A 179 22.99 -4.87 24.18
N ALA A 180 23.89 -4.51 25.10
CA ALA A 180 24.97 -5.36 25.60
C ALA A 180 24.49 -6.69 26.21
N GLU A 181 25.37 -7.69 26.37
CA GLU A 181 24.97 -9.04 26.84
C GLU A 181 24.54 -9.04 28.30
N SER A 182 25.12 -8.15 29.09
CA SER A 182 24.77 -7.94 30.49
C SER A 182 23.48 -7.14 30.67
N ALA A 183 22.96 -6.50 29.61
CA ALA A 183 21.83 -5.58 29.71
C ALA A 183 20.59 -6.23 30.34
N THR A 184 20.26 -7.47 29.97
CA THR A 184 19.11 -8.18 30.57
C THR A 184 19.25 -8.28 32.09
N GLN A 185 20.41 -8.74 32.57
CA GLN A 185 20.66 -8.90 34.00
C GLN A 185 20.65 -7.56 34.73
N GLU A 186 21.32 -6.55 34.16
CA GLU A 186 21.37 -5.20 34.74
C GLU A 186 19.98 -4.56 34.85
N ILE A 187 19.14 -4.69 33.81
CA ILE A 187 17.75 -4.18 33.82
C ILE A 187 16.94 -4.91 34.91
N LEU A 188 17.10 -6.23 35.03
CA LEU A 188 16.40 -6.98 36.09
C LEU A 188 16.89 -6.56 37.48
N ASP A 189 18.19 -6.44 37.70
CA ASP A 189 18.74 -6.07 39.01
C ASP A 189 18.27 -4.67 39.45
N GLU A 190 18.14 -3.73 38.50
CA GLU A 190 17.67 -2.37 38.78
C GLU A 190 16.17 -2.30 39.05
N PHE A 191 15.34 -3.01 38.29
CA PHE A 191 13.88 -2.82 38.33
C PHE A 191 13.09 -3.91 39.06
N ARG A 192 13.65 -5.11 39.25
CA ARG A 192 12.99 -6.22 39.97
C ARG A 192 12.53 -5.85 41.39
N PRO A 193 13.22 -4.99 42.18
CA PRO A 193 12.72 -4.55 43.48
C PRO A 193 11.35 -3.83 43.45
N TYR A 194 10.96 -3.27 42.30
CA TYR A 194 9.68 -2.57 42.12
C TYR A 194 8.53 -3.50 41.68
N LEU A 195 8.77 -4.80 41.59
CA LEU A 195 7.75 -5.82 41.28
C LEU A 195 6.80 -6.14 42.45
N CYS A 196 6.30 -5.11 43.13
CA CYS A 196 5.21 -5.25 44.10
C CYS A 196 3.85 -5.04 43.40
N PRO A 197 3.00 -6.07 43.19
CA PRO A 197 1.76 -5.95 42.42
C PRO A 197 0.73 -4.97 43.00
N PHE A 198 0.93 -4.54 44.25
CA PHE A 198 0.06 -3.61 44.97
C PHE A 198 0.54 -2.15 44.87
N ASP A 199 1.73 -1.90 44.32
CA ASP A 199 2.29 -0.57 44.12
C ASP A 199 2.03 -0.07 42.70
N SER A 200 1.72 1.22 42.58
CA SER A 200 1.71 1.96 41.31
C SER A 200 3.02 1.80 40.52
N ALA A 201 4.17 1.70 41.20
CA ALA A 201 5.48 1.53 40.59
C ALA A 201 5.58 0.25 39.73
N PHE A 202 4.75 -0.76 40.00
CA PHE A 202 4.71 -1.99 39.19
C PHE A 202 4.34 -1.71 37.74
N SER A 203 3.38 -0.80 37.51
CA SER A 203 2.90 -0.51 36.17
C SER A 203 3.95 0.19 35.32
N ASP A 204 4.66 1.17 35.90
CA ASP A 204 5.76 1.84 35.22
C ASP A 204 6.93 0.89 34.96
N THR A 205 7.22 0.01 35.92
CA THR A 205 8.24 -1.02 35.80
C THR A 205 7.92 -2.01 34.67
N MET A 206 6.67 -2.45 34.55
CA MET A 206 6.23 -3.30 33.43
C MET A 206 6.36 -2.61 32.07
N ARG A 207 6.07 -1.32 32.00
CA ARG A 207 6.28 -0.52 30.78
C ARG A 207 7.77 -0.44 30.43
N ILE A 208 8.65 -0.27 31.41
CA ILE A 208 10.11 -0.30 31.18
C ILE A 208 10.53 -1.68 30.65
N PHE A 209 10.05 -2.78 31.24
CA PHE A 209 10.39 -4.12 30.78
C PHE A 209 9.91 -4.40 29.35
N GLU A 210 8.68 -4.00 28.99
CA GLU A 210 8.19 -4.11 27.60
C GLU A 210 9.11 -3.40 26.60
N LEU A 211 9.59 -2.21 26.96
CA LEU A 211 10.42 -1.37 26.10
C LEU A 211 11.85 -1.88 26.02
N PHE A 212 12.49 -2.21 27.15
CA PHE A 212 13.93 -2.37 27.26
C PHE A 212 14.43 -3.82 27.33
N LEU A 213 13.65 -4.79 27.80
CA LEU A 213 14.16 -6.17 27.95
C LEU A 213 14.57 -6.76 26.59
N PRO A 214 15.83 -7.20 26.41
CA PRO A 214 16.27 -7.82 25.18
C PRO A 214 15.54 -9.14 24.91
N VAL A 215 14.96 -9.26 23.72
CA VAL A 215 14.31 -10.49 23.21
C VAL A 215 14.96 -11.04 21.94
N HIS A 216 15.92 -10.29 21.37
CA HIS A 216 16.57 -10.58 20.09
C HIS A 216 18.00 -11.10 20.31
N LEU A 217 18.15 -12.11 21.17
CA LEU A 217 19.44 -12.71 21.47
C LEU A 217 19.62 -14.00 20.65
N PRO A 218 20.82 -14.26 20.12
CA PRO A 218 21.11 -15.51 19.44
C PRO A 218 21.06 -16.70 20.41
N LEU A 219 20.93 -17.93 19.87
CA LEU A 219 20.72 -19.15 20.65
C LEU A 219 21.74 -19.35 21.79
N ASN A 220 23.01 -19.05 21.54
CA ASN A 220 24.10 -19.17 22.50
C ASN A 220 23.96 -18.23 23.71
N LEU A 221 23.12 -17.19 23.59
CA LEU A 221 22.90 -16.18 24.62
C LEU A 221 21.50 -16.24 25.25
N HIS A 222 20.66 -17.24 24.94
CA HIS A 222 19.32 -17.37 25.52
C HIS A 222 19.34 -17.46 27.06
N GLU A 223 20.38 -18.09 27.64
CA GLU A 223 20.56 -18.17 29.11
C GLU A 223 20.77 -16.79 29.75
N LYS A 224 21.36 -15.83 29.03
CA LYS A 224 21.52 -14.43 29.46
C LYS A 224 20.35 -13.54 29.04
N GLY A 225 19.35 -14.13 28.39
CA GLY A 225 18.20 -13.45 27.81
C GLY A 225 16.92 -13.75 28.55
N PHE A 226 15.91 -14.20 27.80
CA PHE A 226 14.57 -14.43 28.33
C PHE A 226 14.50 -15.51 29.42
N LYS A 227 15.45 -16.45 29.47
CA LYS A 227 15.48 -17.49 30.51
C LYS A 227 15.67 -16.93 31.93
N LEU A 228 16.22 -15.72 32.07
CA LEU A 228 16.42 -15.07 33.37
C LEU A 228 15.11 -14.58 34.01
N TRP A 229 14.10 -14.24 33.21
CA TRP A 229 12.89 -13.55 33.68
C TRP A 229 11.58 -14.22 33.27
N LEU A 230 11.56 -14.99 32.18
CA LEU A 230 10.32 -15.58 31.65
C LEU A 230 9.59 -16.46 32.69
N PRO A 231 10.25 -17.38 33.42
CA PRO A 231 9.55 -18.21 34.41
C PRO A 231 8.91 -17.40 35.54
N GLU A 232 9.61 -16.37 36.04
CA GLU A 232 9.07 -15.48 37.07
C GLU A 232 7.88 -14.69 36.55
N PHE A 233 7.98 -14.12 35.35
CA PHE A 233 6.93 -13.29 34.76
C PHE A 233 5.69 -14.11 34.44
N LEU A 234 5.86 -15.35 33.96
CA LEU A 234 4.77 -16.30 33.79
C LEU A 234 4.12 -16.66 35.12
N GLY A 235 4.91 -16.88 36.19
CA GLY A 235 4.39 -17.13 37.53
C GLY A 235 3.58 -15.94 38.09
N ILE A 236 4.07 -14.71 37.91
CA ILE A 236 3.33 -13.49 38.29
C ILE A 236 2.02 -13.41 37.50
N TRP A 237 2.10 -13.57 36.18
CA TRP A 237 0.94 -13.57 35.30
C TRP A 237 -0.04 -14.69 35.67
N GLU A 238 0.44 -15.84 36.15
CA GLU A 238 -0.37 -16.96 36.62
C GLU A 238 -1.06 -16.69 37.98
N SER A 239 -0.41 -15.96 38.87
CA SER A 239 -0.93 -15.73 40.21
C SER A 239 -2.12 -14.76 40.26
N ILE A 240 -2.28 -13.91 39.22
CA ILE A 240 -3.22 -12.79 39.25
C ILE A 240 -4.46 -13.08 38.40
N TYR A 241 -5.64 -13.03 39.04
CA TYR A 241 -6.93 -13.26 38.40
C TYR A 241 -7.67 -11.98 38.00
N SER A 242 -7.24 -10.82 38.51
CA SER A 242 -7.70 -9.50 38.08
C SER A 242 -7.04 -9.09 36.76
N ASN A 243 -7.57 -8.05 36.11
CA ASN A 243 -7.02 -7.44 34.89
C ASN A 243 -6.41 -6.06 35.21
N PRO A 244 -5.17 -6.02 35.71
CA PRO A 244 -4.49 -4.75 35.95
C PRO A 244 -4.01 -4.14 34.63
N GLY A 245 -3.95 -2.80 34.56
CA GLY A 245 -3.54 -2.09 33.34
C GLY A 245 -2.16 -2.49 32.80
N TRP A 246 -1.24 -2.89 33.69
CA TRP A 246 0.10 -3.34 33.33
C TRP A 246 0.16 -4.69 32.62
N GLU A 247 -0.93 -5.48 32.67
CA GLU A 247 -0.99 -6.78 32.02
C GLU A 247 -0.79 -6.66 30.49
N LEU A 248 -1.27 -5.56 29.90
CA LEU A 248 -1.06 -5.26 28.49
C LEU A 248 0.43 -5.24 28.13
N ASN A 249 1.27 -4.62 28.97
CA ASN A 249 2.71 -4.51 28.74
C ASN A 249 3.36 -5.91 28.76
N MET A 250 2.93 -6.79 29.68
CA MET A 250 3.39 -8.19 29.71
C MET A 250 2.98 -8.96 28.46
N VAL A 251 1.72 -8.85 28.02
CA VAL A 251 1.24 -9.55 26.81
C VAL A 251 1.97 -9.05 25.56
N ASN A 252 2.25 -7.75 25.46
CA ASN A 252 3.08 -7.20 24.37
C ASN A 252 4.49 -7.78 24.39
N LEU A 253 5.11 -7.88 25.57
CA LEU A 253 6.44 -8.48 25.74
C LEU A 253 6.46 -9.97 25.39
N PHE A 254 5.49 -10.75 25.86
CA PHE A 254 5.39 -12.19 25.55
C PHE A 254 5.14 -12.44 24.07
N SER A 255 4.25 -11.67 23.45
CA SER A 255 3.95 -11.73 22.02
C SER A 255 5.21 -11.54 21.18
N LEU A 256 5.95 -10.48 21.49
CA LEU A 256 7.18 -10.15 20.83
C LEU A 256 8.26 -11.22 21.08
N LEU A 257 8.39 -11.69 22.32
CA LEU A 257 9.32 -12.75 22.68
C LEU A 257 9.05 -14.02 21.86
N ALA A 258 7.78 -14.44 21.79
CA ALA A 258 7.36 -15.61 21.04
C ALA A 258 7.71 -15.46 19.54
N TRP A 259 7.44 -14.30 18.95
CA TRP A 259 7.75 -14.02 17.55
C TRP A 259 9.25 -14.06 17.24
N CYS A 260 10.08 -13.52 18.13
CA CYS A 260 11.53 -13.49 17.94
C CYS A 260 12.23 -14.82 18.26
N ASN A 261 11.50 -15.80 18.82
CA ASN A 261 12.06 -17.06 19.32
C ASN A 261 11.16 -18.27 18.97
N ILE A 262 10.55 -18.27 17.77
CA ILE A 262 9.63 -19.32 17.32
C ILE A 262 10.32 -20.69 17.37
N GLY A 263 9.73 -21.64 18.10
CA GLY A 263 10.27 -22.99 18.27
C GLY A 263 11.34 -23.16 19.36
N TYR A 264 11.70 -22.09 20.10
CA TYR A 264 12.65 -22.17 21.23
C TYR A 264 12.01 -22.07 22.62
N ILE A 265 10.72 -21.74 22.70
CA ILE A 265 9.97 -21.63 23.95
C ILE A 265 8.79 -22.60 23.88
N ASP A 266 8.66 -23.43 24.91
CA ASP A 266 7.49 -24.29 25.08
C ASP A 266 6.35 -23.52 25.74
N TRP A 267 5.34 -23.17 24.94
CA TRP A 267 4.14 -22.46 25.39
C TRP A 267 3.00 -23.41 25.74
N GLU A 268 3.13 -24.72 25.49
CA GLU A 268 2.06 -25.70 25.61
C GLU A 268 1.35 -25.69 26.97
N PRO A 269 2.07 -25.61 28.13
CA PRO A 269 1.42 -25.57 29.44
C PRO A 269 0.54 -24.33 29.66
N TRP A 270 0.79 -23.26 28.92
CA TRP A 270 0.16 -21.95 29.11
C TRP A 270 -1.01 -21.70 28.16
N LEU A 271 -1.15 -22.49 27.09
CA LEU A 271 -2.15 -22.28 26.04
C LEU A 271 -3.59 -22.16 26.59
N PRO A 272 -4.09 -23.03 27.48
CA PRO A 272 -5.46 -22.91 27.98
C PRO A 272 -5.73 -21.55 28.63
N ARG A 273 -4.76 -21.03 29.39
CA ARG A 273 -4.87 -19.74 30.08
C ARG A 273 -4.75 -18.58 29.10
N ILE A 274 -3.83 -18.65 28.14
CA ILE A 274 -3.65 -17.65 27.09
C ILE A 274 -4.95 -17.46 26.31
N PHE A 275 -5.52 -18.55 25.78
CA PHE A 275 -6.77 -18.48 25.03
C PHE A 275 -7.96 -18.05 25.87
N THR A 276 -8.03 -18.44 27.15
CA THR A 276 -9.06 -17.96 28.08
C THR A 276 -8.98 -16.44 28.29
N ARG A 277 -7.78 -15.88 28.47
CA ARG A 277 -7.60 -14.43 28.63
C ARG A 277 -7.87 -13.68 27.33
N ILE A 278 -7.47 -14.22 26.18
CA ILE A 278 -7.79 -13.65 24.88
C ILE A 278 -9.30 -13.62 24.66
N LEU A 279 -10.03 -14.69 25.00
CA LEU A 279 -11.50 -14.72 24.90
C LEU A 279 -12.14 -13.65 25.79
N LYS A 280 -11.67 -13.52 27.03
CA LYS A 280 -12.11 -12.44 27.94
C LYS A 280 -11.78 -11.06 27.38
N SER A 281 -10.69 -10.95 26.61
CA SER A 281 -10.25 -9.67 26.05
C SER A 281 -11.25 -9.03 25.10
N PHE A 282 -12.01 -9.85 24.37
CA PHE A 282 -13.07 -9.38 23.47
C PHE A 282 -14.27 -8.76 24.19
N SER A 283 -14.36 -8.88 25.53
CA SER A 283 -15.42 -8.29 26.35
C SER A 283 -16.83 -8.62 25.82
N LEU A 284 -17.04 -9.88 25.42
CA LEU A 284 -18.28 -10.33 24.76
C LEU A 284 -19.46 -10.37 25.75
N PRO A 285 -20.66 -9.92 25.35
CA PRO A 285 -21.84 -9.99 26.19
C PRO A 285 -22.35 -11.44 26.26
N VAL A 286 -21.99 -12.14 27.33
CA VAL A 286 -22.44 -13.53 27.58
C VAL A 286 -23.35 -13.54 28.81
N GLY A 287 -24.56 -14.10 28.67
CA GLY A 287 -25.55 -14.21 29.75
C GLY A 287 -26.61 -13.10 29.75
N LYS A 288 -27.59 -13.21 30.67
CA LYS A 288 -28.84 -12.41 30.61
C LYS A 288 -28.78 -11.01 31.21
N LEU A 289 -27.76 -10.62 32.00
CA LEU A 289 -27.73 -9.31 32.70
C LEU A 289 -26.38 -9.05 33.45
N GLN A 290 -25.24 -8.98 32.74
CA GLN A 290 -23.99 -8.50 33.38
C GLN A 290 -23.29 -7.46 32.51
N VAL A 291 -23.32 -6.22 32.97
CA VAL A 291 -22.38 -5.18 32.52
C VAL A 291 -21.07 -5.46 33.24
N SER A 292 -20.13 -6.15 32.59
CA SER A 292 -18.75 -6.18 33.08
C SER A 292 -18.21 -4.75 33.01
N LEU A 293 -17.94 -4.15 34.17
CA LEU A 293 -17.29 -2.84 34.26
C LEU A 293 -15.80 -2.90 33.89
N GLN A 294 -15.21 -4.10 33.86
CA GLN A 294 -13.81 -4.30 33.50
C GLN A 294 -13.70 -4.55 32.01
N GLN A 295 -13.12 -3.57 31.31
CA GLN A 295 -12.73 -3.70 29.91
C GLN A 295 -11.31 -4.25 29.83
N TYR A 296 -11.14 -5.27 29.03
CA TYR A 296 -9.83 -5.84 28.72
C TYR A 296 -9.31 -5.16 27.46
N HIS A 297 -8.15 -4.52 27.55
CA HIS A 297 -7.56 -3.79 26.43
C HIS A 297 -6.29 -4.49 25.96
N TYR A 298 -6.44 -5.63 25.30
CA TYR A 298 -5.30 -6.22 24.60
C TYR A 298 -5.14 -5.62 23.21
N SER A 299 -3.90 -5.38 22.82
CA SER A 299 -3.59 -5.06 21.43
C SER A 299 -3.84 -6.28 20.55
N MET A 300 -4.78 -6.17 19.62
CA MET A 300 -5.08 -7.26 18.67
C MET A 300 -3.86 -7.66 17.83
N SER A 301 -2.93 -6.73 17.58
CA SER A 301 -1.68 -7.04 16.89
C SER A 301 -0.77 -7.95 17.73
N SER A 302 -0.64 -7.66 19.03
CA SER A 302 0.17 -8.47 19.95
C SER A 302 -0.44 -9.85 20.14
N VAL A 303 -1.76 -9.93 20.35
CA VAL A 303 -2.46 -11.21 20.53
C VAL A 303 -2.31 -12.11 19.30
N THR A 304 -2.54 -11.57 18.10
CA THR A 304 -2.45 -12.35 16.86
C THR A 304 -1.03 -12.79 16.55
N THR A 305 -0.04 -11.92 16.75
CA THR A 305 1.39 -12.26 16.63
C THR A 305 1.77 -13.38 17.60
N TRP A 306 1.27 -13.33 18.84
CA TRP A 306 1.56 -14.34 19.85
C TRP A 306 0.97 -15.71 19.48
N ILE A 307 -0.32 -15.75 19.12
CA ILE A 307 -0.98 -16.98 18.65
C ILE A 307 -0.21 -17.56 17.47
N VAL A 308 0.05 -16.72 16.45
CA VAL A 308 0.73 -17.18 15.24
C VAL A 308 2.13 -17.68 15.54
N ALA A 309 2.88 -17.07 16.45
CA ALA A 309 4.21 -17.56 16.83
C ALA A 309 4.18 -18.94 17.51
N MET A 310 3.09 -19.27 18.20
CA MET A 310 2.91 -20.56 18.90
C MET A 310 2.38 -21.69 18.01
N LEU A 311 1.88 -21.39 16.81
CA LEU A 311 1.44 -22.43 15.86
C LEU A 311 2.62 -23.28 15.36
N GLY A 312 2.36 -24.48 14.84
CA GLY A 312 3.40 -25.34 14.26
C GLY A 312 3.20 -26.80 14.63
N ASN A 313 4.15 -27.64 14.22
CA ASN A 313 4.08 -29.07 14.49
C ASN A 313 4.23 -29.34 15.99
N GLY A 314 3.41 -30.24 16.52
CA GLY A 314 3.49 -30.69 17.91
C GLY A 314 2.84 -29.78 18.95
N SER A 315 2.25 -28.64 18.56
CA SER A 315 1.49 -27.79 19.49
C SER A 315 -0.02 -27.99 19.36
N SER A 316 -0.75 -28.00 20.48
CA SER A 316 -2.22 -27.96 20.50
C SER A 316 -2.80 -26.56 20.23
N CYS A 317 -1.95 -25.56 19.97
CA CYS A 317 -2.37 -24.17 19.75
C CYS A 317 -3.44 -24.02 18.65
N LEU A 318 -3.39 -24.83 17.59
CA LEU A 318 -4.40 -24.79 16.54
C LEU A 318 -5.77 -25.29 17.03
N GLN A 319 -5.80 -26.32 17.89
CA GLN A 319 -7.04 -26.82 18.49
C GLN A 319 -7.68 -25.73 19.37
N HIS A 320 -6.88 -25.09 20.24
CA HIS A 320 -7.37 -23.99 21.05
C HIS A 320 -7.86 -22.80 20.21
N LEU A 321 -7.24 -22.53 19.06
CA LEU A 321 -7.71 -21.53 18.12
C LEU A 321 -9.04 -21.91 17.48
N GLN A 322 -9.24 -23.18 17.10
CA GLN A 322 -10.51 -23.69 16.60
C GLN A 322 -11.61 -23.58 17.65
N ASP A 323 -11.32 -23.92 18.91
CA ASP A 323 -12.26 -23.78 20.03
C ASP A 323 -12.64 -22.30 20.25
N LEU A 324 -11.64 -21.40 20.17
CA LEU A 324 -11.87 -19.96 20.25
C LEU A 324 -12.81 -19.48 19.13
N PHE A 325 -12.52 -19.81 17.87
CA PHE A 325 -13.37 -19.43 16.74
C PHE A 325 -14.78 -20.01 16.86
N THR A 326 -14.91 -21.23 17.36
CA THR A 326 -16.21 -21.86 17.63
C THR A 326 -16.99 -21.06 18.68
N ALA A 327 -16.34 -20.61 19.75
CA ALA A 327 -16.98 -19.81 20.80
C ALA A 327 -17.43 -18.41 20.31
N ILE A 328 -16.64 -17.78 19.43
CA ILE A 328 -16.91 -16.40 18.96
C ILE A 328 -17.72 -16.34 17.65
N LYS A 329 -17.95 -17.47 16.96
CA LYS A 329 -18.59 -17.54 15.63
C LYS A 329 -19.90 -16.76 15.53
N ASN A 330 -20.77 -16.89 16.53
CA ASN A 330 -22.08 -16.22 16.55
C ASN A 330 -21.95 -14.69 16.59
N PHE A 331 -20.87 -14.15 17.15
CA PHE A 331 -20.63 -12.70 17.24
C PHE A 331 -20.15 -12.10 15.91
N TYR A 332 -19.73 -12.90 14.94
CA TYR A 332 -19.47 -12.43 13.57
C TYR A 332 -20.74 -12.27 12.73
N HIS A 333 -21.86 -12.89 13.13
CA HIS A 333 -23.09 -12.86 12.34
C HIS A 333 -23.61 -11.42 12.16
N PRO A 334 -24.04 -10.99 10.96
CA PRO A 334 -24.48 -9.62 10.70
C PRO A 334 -25.60 -9.10 11.62
N SER A 335 -26.45 -10.00 12.12
CA SER A 335 -27.51 -9.68 13.09
C SER A 335 -26.99 -9.33 14.49
N ASN A 336 -25.78 -9.78 14.83
CA ASN A 336 -25.16 -9.59 16.15
C ASN A 336 -24.11 -8.47 16.07
N SER A 337 -24.59 -7.24 15.87
CA SER A 337 -23.72 -6.04 15.84
C SER A 337 -23.53 -5.45 17.23
N GLY A 338 -22.32 -5.03 17.56
CA GLY A 338 -22.00 -4.43 18.87
C GLY A 338 -20.60 -3.85 18.92
N LYS A 339 -20.21 -3.28 20.08
CA LYS A 339 -18.89 -2.67 20.26
C LYS A 339 -17.73 -3.66 20.02
N PHE A 340 -17.92 -4.93 20.38
CA PHE A 340 -16.95 -6.02 20.18
C PHE A 340 -16.61 -6.30 18.71
N GLN A 341 -17.45 -5.85 17.77
CA GLN A 341 -17.32 -6.19 16.35
C GLN A 341 -16.04 -5.62 15.72
N GLN A 342 -15.62 -4.43 16.16
CA GLN A 342 -14.37 -3.83 15.71
C GLN A 342 -13.17 -4.71 16.10
N ASP A 343 -13.14 -5.17 17.35
CA ASP A 343 -12.06 -5.99 17.87
C ASP A 343 -12.03 -7.38 17.23
N LEU A 344 -13.19 -8.00 17.03
CA LEU A 344 -13.29 -9.30 16.35
C LEU A 344 -12.82 -9.22 14.89
N ILE A 345 -13.26 -8.23 14.12
CA ILE A 345 -12.86 -8.09 12.71
C ILE A 345 -11.37 -7.67 12.61
N SER A 346 -10.89 -6.83 13.53
CA SER A 346 -9.47 -6.51 13.66
C SER A 346 -8.65 -7.77 14.00
N PHE A 347 -9.11 -8.60 14.93
CA PHE A 347 -8.46 -9.86 15.29
C PHE A 347 -8.39 -10.80 14.08
N LEU A 348 -9.51 -11.01 13.39
CA LEU A 348 -9.59 -11.87 12.21
C LEU A 348 -8.58 -11.46 11.12
N SER A 349 -8.57 -10.17 10.76
CA SER A 349 -7.71 -9.66 9.70
C SER A 349 -6.23 -9.67 10.09
N LYS A 350 -5.89 -9.27 11.32
CA LYS A 350 -4.51 -9.29 11.83
C LYS A 350 -3.98 -10.70 12.04
N LEU A 351 -4.83 -11.66 12.40
CA LEU A 351 -4.45 -13.07 12.55
C LEU A 351 -4.04 -13.65 11.19
N ALA A 352 -4.87 -13.42 10.16
CA ALA A 352 -4.55 -13.85 8.80
C ALA A 352 -3.28 -13.17 8.28
N GLN A 353 -3.10 -11.87 8.55
CA GLN A 353 -1.88 -11.13 8.20
C GLN A 353 -0.64 -11.71 8.88
N ALA A 354 -0.66 -11.87 10.21
CA ALA A 354 0.48 -12.38 10.97
C ALA A 354 0.87 -13.79 10.50
N PHE A 355 -0.10 -14.62 10.13
CA PHE A 355 0.17 -15.95 9.57
C PHE A 355 0.85 -15.87 8.20
N VAL A 356 0.39 -14.97 7.31
CA VAL A 356 1.08 -14.69 6.04
C VAL A 356 2.50 -14.18 6.28
N ASP A 357 2.70 -13.29 7.25
CA ASP A 357 4.01 -12.75 7.61
C ASP A 357 4.95 -13.85 8.12
N ARG A 358 4.44 -14.82 8.91
CA ARG A 358 5.22 -15.99 9.35
C ARG A 358 5.59 -16.90 8.18
N VAL A 359 4.65 -17.19 7.29
CA VAL A 359 4.93 -17.99 6.07
C VAL A 359 5.97 -17.29 5.20
N HIS A 360 5.90 -15.95 5.09
CA HIS A 360 6.91 -15.16 4.39
C HIS A 360 8.28 -15.24 5.08
N LEU A 361 8.31 -15.09 6.41
CA LEU A 361 9.51 -15.21 7.25
C LEU A 361 10.23 -16.54 7.01
N GLU A 362 9.48 -17.65 7.02
CA GLU A 362 10.04 -19.01 6.93
C GLU A 362 10.46 -19.41 5.50
N ARG A 363 9.88 -18.80 4.45
CA ARG A 363 10.07 -19.25 3.05
C ARG A 363 10.83 -18.29 2.15
N LYS A 364 10.62 -16.98 2.31
CA LYS A 364 11.06 -15.95 1.35
C LYS A 364 11.90 -14.85 1.99
N ALA A 365 11.72 -14.58 3.28
CA ALA A 365 12.46 -13.52 3.95
C ALA A 365 13.95 -13.86 4.00
N ASN A 366 14.77 -12.82 4.00
CA ASN A 366 16.20 -12.99 4.27
C ASN A 366 16.39 -13.32 5.75
N PRO A 367 17.34 -14.21 6.09
CA PRO A 367 17.56 -14.62 7.47
C PRO A 367 17.93 -13.42 8.34
N VAL A 368 17.44 -13.42 9.58
CA VAL A 368 17.81 -12.44 10.60
C VAL A 368 18.90 -13.04 11.47
N TRP A 369 19.90 -12.25 11.87
CA TRP A 369 21.11 -12.78 12.51
C TRP A 369 20.87 -13.35 13.93
N TYR A 370 19.82 -12.92 14.65
CA TYR A 370 19.56 -13.37 16.02
C TYR A 370 18.67 -14.62 16.10
N PHE A 371 17.95 -14.99 15.04
CA PHE A 371 16.99 -16.08 15.13
C PHE A 371 16.69 -16.68 13.75
N THR A 372 16.57 -18.00 13.72
CA THR A 372 16.06 -18.76 12.58
C THR A 372 15.15 -19.86 13.12
N PRO A 373 13.90 -20.00 12.63
CA PRO A 373 13.00 -21.07 13.05
C PRO A 373 13.63 -22.46 12.78
N PRO A 374 13.72 -23.34 13.79
CA PRO A 374 14.15 -24.72 13.58
C PRO A 374 13.23 -25.42 12.59
N ASP A 375 13.79 -26.29 11.73
CA ASP A 375 13.03 -26.94 10.65
C ASP A 375 11.82 -27.73 11.16
N ALA A 376 11.93 -28.36 12.34
CA ALA A 376 10.84 -29.11 12.97
C ALA A 376 9.60 -28.24 13.30
N TYR A 377 9.80 -26.94 13.57
CA TYR A 377 8.75 -25.99 13.95
C TYR A 377 8.26 -25.11 12.81
N ARG A 378 8.81 -25.28 11.59
CA ARG A 378 8.33 -24.56 10.40
C ARG A 378 6.94 -25.05 9.99
N LEU A 379 6.14 -24.13 9.46
CA LEU A 379 4.79 -24.41 9.00
C LEU A 379 4.81 -25.28 7.75
N THR A 380 4.24 -26.48 7.88
CA THR A 380 4.02 -27.39 6.74
C THR A 380 2.85 -26.92 5.89
N GLU A 381 2.75 -27.41 4.65
CA GLU A 381 1.58 -27.15 3.80
C GLU A 381 0.28 -27.60 4.47
N GLN A 382 0.29 -28.69 5.26
CA GLN A 382 -0.90 -29.13 5.97
C GLN A 382 -1.30 -28.13 7.06
N ASN A 383 -0.36 -27.59 7.84
CA ASN A 383 -0.67 -26.59 8.86
C ASN A 383 -1.30 -25.32 8.25
N ILE A 384 -0.84 -24.90 7.07
CA ILE A 384 -1.43 -23.76 6.34
C ILE A 384 -2.88 -24.07 5.95
N THR A 385 -3.14 -25.27 5.41
CA THR A 385 -4.49 -25.71 5.04
C THR A 385 -5.42 -25.75 6.26
N ASP A 386 -4.95 -26.32 7.38
CA ASP A 386 -5.75 -26.46 8.59
C ASP A 386 -6.05 -25.10 9.24
N PHE A 387 -5.08 -24.18 9.22
CA PHE A 387 -5.29 -22.80 9.64
C PHE A 387 -6.36 -22.10 8.79
N VAL A 388 -6.27 -22.19 7.46
CA VAL A 388 -7.27 -21.58 6.58
C VAL A 388 -8.66 -22.19 6.84
N ASN A 389 -8.76 -23.51 7.01
CA ASN A 389 -10.02 -24.17 7.34
C ASN A 389 -10.60 -23.71 8.68
N CYS A 390 -9.77 -23.49 9.69
CA CYS A 390 -10.18 -22.97 10.99
C CYS A 390 -10.79 -21.56 10.90
N VAL A 391 -10.21 -20.68 10.07
CA VAL A 391 -10.57 -19.24 10.05
C VAL A 391 -11.63 -18.89 9.00
N LYS A 392 -11.68 -19.61 7.86
CA LYS A 392 -12.45 -19.22 6.67
C LYS A 392 -13.94 -19.02 6.91
N GLU A 393 -14.56 -19.83 7.78
CA GLU A 393 -16.00 -19.71 8.03
C GLU A 393 -16.37 -18.37 8.68
N CYS A 394 -15.61 -17.97 9.70
CA CYS A 394 -15.82 -16.67 10.35
C CYS A 394 -15.53 -15.52 9.38
N ALA A 395 -14.53 -15.66 8.49
CA ALA A 395 -14.26 -14.67 7.45
C ALA A 395 -15.42 -14.53 6.46
N PHE A 396 -16.00 -15.64 6.01
CA PHE A 396 -17.18 -15.62 5.12
C PHE A 396 -18.45 -15.06 5.77
N ILE A 397 -18.58 -15.17 7.09
CA ILE A 397 -19.67 -14.50 7.81
C ILE A 397 -19.36 -13.01 7.96
N ALA A 398 -18.11 -12.68 8.30
CA ALA A 398 -17.66 -11.31 8.56
C ALA A 398 -17.80 -10.38 7.34
N ILE A 399 -17.68 -10.88 6.10
CA ILE A 399 -17.89 -10.03 4.92
C ILE A 399 -19.31 -9.48 4.81
N PHE A 400 -20.32 -10.06 5.46
CA PHE A 400 -21.70 -9.55 5.42
C PHE A 400 -22.01 -8.59 6.59
N THR A 401 -21.00 -8.22 7.37
CA THR A 401 -21.18 -7.32 8.50
C THR A 401 -21.52 -5.90 8.03
N LYS A 402 -22.32 -5.20 8.84
CA LYS A 402 -22.80 -3.84 8.54
C LYS A 402 -21.69 -2.77 8.58
N ALA A 403 -20.57 -3.07 9.25
CA ALA A 403 -19.43 -2.19 9.42
C ALA A 403 -18.13 -2.99 9.25
N TYR A 404 -17.02 -2.31 8.91
CA TYR A 404 -15.70 -2.92 8.75
C TYR A 404 -15.58 -3.96 7.62
N LEU A 405 -16.40 -3.84 6.57
CA LEU A 405 -16.36 -4.70 5.38
C LEU A 405 -14.97 -4.77 4.75
N LYS A 406 -14.24 -3.64 4.69
CA LYS A 406 -12.90 -3.58 4.09
C LYS A 406 -11.89 -4.40 4.88
N GLU A 407 -11.96 -4.35 6.20
CA GLU A 407 -11.11 -5.14 7.10
C GLU A 407 -11.44 -6.63 7.01
N ALA A 408 -12.73 -7.01 6.92
CA ALA A 408 -13.14 -8.38 6.67
C ALA A 408 -12.67 -8.90 5.30
N ALA A 409 -12.77 -8.08 4.25
CA ALA A 409 -12.24 -8.40 2.91
C ALA A 409 -10.72 -8.62 2.94
N LYS A 410 -9.95 -7.82 3.70
CA LYS A 410 -8.51 -8.06 3.91
C LYS A 410 -8.24 -9.41 4.54
N ALA A 411 -9.06 -9.88 5.48
CA ALA A 411 -8.91 -11.22 6.04
C ALA A 411 -9.05 -12.30 4.96
N CYS A 412 -10.08 -12.21 4.11
CA CYS A 412 -10.24 -13.11 2.96
C CYS A 412 -9.07 -13.01 1.98
N GLN A 413 -8.57 -11.80 1.72
CA GLN A 413 -7.40 -11.56 0.88
C GLN A 413 -6.16 -12.31 1.40
N TYR A 414 -5.84 -12.19 2.68
CA TYR A 414 -4.70 -12.90 3.29
C TYR A 414 -4.90 -14.41 3.29
N LEU A 415 -6.09 -14.92 3.61
CA LEU A 415 -6.39 -16.36 3.53
C LEU A 415 -6.24 -16.89 2.10
N SER A 416 -6.65 -16.10 1.09
CA SER A 416 -6.49 -16.46 -0.31
C SER A 416 -5.05 -16.39 -0.81
N MET A 417 -4.17 -15.57 -0.20
CA MET A 417 -2.74 -15.63 -0.47
C MET A 417 -2.11 -16.97 -0.03
N LEU A 418 -2.74 -17.65 0.95
CA LEU A 418 -2.29 -18.94 1.48
C LEU A 418 -2.89 -20.13 0.71
N ARG A 419 -4.22 -20.13 0.56
CA ARG A 419 -5.02 -21.20 -0.07
C ARG A 419 -6.16 -20.61 -0.90
N PRO A 420 -5.88 -20.11 -2.11
CA PRO A 420 -6.90 -19.51 -2.96
C PRO A 420 -8.04 -20.48 -3.33
N GLU A 421 -7.74 -21.77 -3.49
CA GLU A 421 -8.68 -22.84 -3.82
C GLU A 421 -9.78 -23.05 -2.77
N LEU A 422 -9.55 -22.65 -1.51
CA LEU A 422 -10.54 -22.75 -0.43
C LEU A 422 -11.38 -21.48 -0.26
N ILE A 423 -10.95 -20.36 -0.86
CA ILE A 423 -11.53 -19.03 -0.62
C ILE A 423 -12.25 -18.49 -1.86
N VAL A 424 -11.60 -18.57 -3.03
CA VAL A 424 -12.10 -17.95 -4.27
C VAL A 424 -13.37 -18.65 -4.78
N PRO A 425 -13.41 -19.99 -4.98
CA PRO A 425 -14.60 -20.64 -5.55
C PRO A 425 -15.88 -20.41 -4.73
N PRO A 426 -15.89 -20.56 -3.39
CA PRO A 426 -17.09 -20.29 -2.59
C PRO A 426 -17.59 -18.84 -2.67
N LEU A 427 -16.69 -17.87 -2.86
CA LEU A 427 -17.08 -16.46 -3.03
C LEU A 427 -17.65 -16.20 -4.43
N VAL A 428 -17.10 -16.84 -5.46
CA VAL A 428 -17.59 -16.76 -6.83
C VAL A 428 -18.99 -17.38 -6.94
N GLU A 429 -19.22 -18.55 -6.35
CA GLU A 429 -20.55 -19.19 -6.30
C GLU A 429 -21.59 -18.31 -5.58
N LYS A 430 -21.19 -17.71 -4.45
CA LYS A 430 -22.03 -16.74 -3.72
C LYS A 430 -22.31 -15.48 -4.52
N LEU A 431 -21.38 -15.03 -5.37
CA LEU A 431 -21.61 -13.88 -6.24
C LEU A 431 -22.66 -14.21 -7.29
N PHE A 432 -22.52 -15.32 -8.02
CA PHE A 432 -23.47 -15.69 -9.08
C PHE A 432 -24.89 -15.84 -8.51
N SER A 433 -25.05 -16.50 -7.37
CA SER A 433 -26.35 -16.57 -6.66
C SER A 433 -26.87 -15.21 -6.17
N SER A 434 -26.00 -14.23 -5.91
CA SER A 434 -26.39 -12.88 -5.50
C SER A 434 -26.76 -11.97 -6.68
N ILE A 435 -26.21 -12.23 -7.87
CA ILE A 435 -26.55 -11.48 -9.10
C ILE A 435 -28.00 -11.74 -9.50
N ASP A 436 -28.47 -12.97 -9.34
CA ASP A 436 -29.85 -13.37 -9.64
C ASP A 436 -30.86 -12.88 -8.56
N SER A 437 -30.36 -12.52 -7.38
CA SER A 437 -31.20 -12.12 -6.25
C SER A 437 -31.53 -10.62 -6.29
N MET A 438 -32.77 -10.30 -6.66
CA MET A 438 -33.29 -8.93 -6.64
C MET A 438 -33.59 -8.40 -5.22
N SER A 439 -33.65 -9.28 -4.20
CA SER A 439 -34.12 -8.92 -2.85
C SER A 439 -33.00 -8.54 -1.87
N GLU A 440 -31.74 -8.93 -2.12
CA GLU A 440 -30.63 -8.75 -1.16
C GLU A 440 -29.41 -8.02 -1.76
N PRO A 441 -29.54 -6.75 -2.17
CA PRO A 441 -28.48 -6.00 -2.87
C PRO A 441 -27.21 -5.80 -2.04
N HIS A 442 -27.31 -5.84 -0.71
CA HIS A 442 -26.17 -5.74 0.20
C HIS A 442 -25.22 -6.94 0.11
N ARG A 443 -25.70 -8.13 -0.33
CA ARG A 443 -24.86 -9.32 -0.51
C ARG A 443 -23.98 -9.18 -1.74
N PHE A 444 -24.54 -8.70 -2.85
CA PHE A 444 -23.80 -8.37 -4.06
C PHE A 444 -22.65 -7.39 -3.77
N THR A 445 -22.95 -6.26 -3.14
CA THR A 445 -21.94 -5.23 -2.84
C THR A 445 -20.84 -5.73 -1.89
N SER A 446 -21.20 -6.55 -0.89
CA SER A 446 -20.24 -7.13 0.06
C SER A 446 -19.28 -8.12 -0.61
N ILE A 447 -19.81 -9.04 -1.41
CA ILE A 447 -19.02 -10.07 -2.10
C ILE A 447 -18.14 -9.44 -3.17
N MET A 448 -18.66 -8.50 -3.95
CA MET A 448 -17.88 -7.79 -4.98
C MET A 448 -16.72 -7.00 -4.39
N THR A 449 -16.93 -6.32 -3.26
CA THR A 449 -15.85 -5.62 -2.55
C THR A 449 -14.76 -6.60 -2.10
N CYS A 450 -15.17 -7.79 -1.62
CA CYS A 450 -14.24 -8.85 -1.25
C CYS A 450 -13.47 -9.38 -2.47
N LEU A 451 -14.17 -9.75 -3.55
CA LEU A 451 -13.56 -10.27 -4.78
C LEU A 451 -12.61 -9.27 -5.45
N ALA A 452 -12.90 -7.96 -5.37
CA ALA A 452 -11.99 -6.93 -5.85
C ALA A 452 -10.62 -6.98 -5.12
N SER A 453 -10.61 -7.30 -3.82
CA SER A 453 -9.35 -7.47 -3.06
C SER A 453 -8.61 -8.77 -3.40
N LEU A 454 -9.30 -9.73 -4.01
CA LEU A 454 -8.82 -11.06 -4.40
C LEU A 454 -8.43 -11.12 -5.89
N ALA A 455 -8.48 -10.00 -6.62
CA ALA A 455 -8.29 -9.96 -8.06
C ALA A 455 -6.99 -10.65 -8.53
N ARG A 456 -5.87 -10.45 -7.82
CA ARG A 456 -4.59 -11.08 -8.17
C ARG A 456 -4.62 -12.60 -8.04
N GLN A 457 -5.35 -13.12 -7.07
CA GLN A 457 -5.49 -14.55 -6.78
C GLN A 457 -6.45 -15.23 -7.75
N ILE A 458 -7.42 -14.49 -8.29
CA ILE A 458 -8.28 -14.93 -9.39
C ILE A 458 -7.46 -15.02 -10.69
N VAL A 459 -6.67 -13.99 -10.99
CA VAL A 459 -6.02 -13.81 -12.30
C VAL A 459 -4.70 -14.59 -12.44
N ARG A 460 -3.92 -14.72 -11.37
CA ARG A 460 -2.60 -15.37 -11.40
C ARG A 460 -2.73 -16.89 -11.34
N GLN A 461 -2.03 -17.59 -12.24
CA GLN A 461 -1.88 -19.05 -12.12
C GLN A 461 -1.04 -19.40 -10.88
N ALA A 462 -1.61 -20.19 -9.98
CA ALA A 462 -0.91 -20.76 -8.83
C ALA A 462 -0.84 -22.28 -8.94
N PRO A 463 0.24 -22.94 -8.48
CA PRO A 463 0.38 -24.41 -8.56
C PRO A 463 -0.80 -25.18 -7.95
N HIS A 464 -1.38 -24.65 -6.87
CA HIS A 464 -2.50 -25.26 -6.15
C HIS A 464 -3.88 -24.75 -6.60
N PHE A 465 -3.93 -23.74 -7.47
CA PHE A 465 -5.17 -23.14 -7.97
C PHE A 465 -4.96 -22.60 -9.39
N SER A 466 -5.07 -23.50 -10.37
CA SER A 466 -4.97 -23.19 -11.79
C SER A 466 -6.30 -22.72 -12.40
N GLN A 467 -7.43 -23.09 -11.78
CA GLN A 467 -8.78 -22.78 -12.28
C GLN A 467 -9.16 -21.29 -12.13
N GLY A 468 -8.43 -20.48 -11.36
CA GLY A 468 -8.80 -19.08 -11.12
C GLY A 468 -9.05 -18.27 -12.40
N GLN A 469 -8.22 -18.49 -13.42
CA GLN A 469 -8.30 -17.77 -14.69
C GLN A 469 -9.60 -18.04 -15.46
N THR A 470 -10.21 -19.21 -15.30
CA THR A 470 -11.45 -19.55 -16.01
C THR A 470 -12.62 -18.69 -15.54
N TYR A 471 -12.55 -18.15 -14.31
CA TYR A 471 -13.58 -17.25 -13.78
C TYR A 471 -13.49 -15.83 -14.32
N VAL A 472 -12.35 -15.39 -14.87
CA VAL A 472 -12.10 -13.98 -15.22
C VAL A 472 -13.14 -13.45 -16.21
N LEU A 473 -13.25 -14.04 -17.40
CA LEU A 473 -14.18 -13.58 -18.43
C LEU A 473 -15.65 -13.74 -18.03
N PRO A 474 -16.09 -14.90 -17.49
CA PRO A 474 -17.46 -15.05 -16.98
C PRO A 474 -17.84 -13.99 -15.94
N LEU A 475 -16.94 -13.69 -15.00
CA LEU A 475 -17.16 -12.65 -13.99
C LEU A 475 -17.23 -11.26 -14.62
N LEU A 476 -16.28 -10.91 -15.51
CA LEU A 476 -16.28 -9.63 -16.21
C LEU A 476 -17.61 -9.38 -16.93
N MET A 477 -18.13 -10.38 -17.65
CA MET A 477 -19.42 -10.27 -18.35
C MET A 477 -20.61 -10.20 -17.38
N ALA A 478 -20.62 -11.04 -16.34
CA ALA A 478 -21.76 -11.15 -15.42
C ALA A 478 -21.97 -9.90 -14.57
N VAL A 479 -20.93 -9.13 -14.29
CA VAL A 479 -21.02 -7.92 -13.44
C VAL A 479 -21.33 -6.64 -14.22
N LEU A 480 -21.27 -6.65 -15.56
CA LEU A 480 -21.59 -5.46 -16.38
C LEU A 480 -22.97 -4.84 -16.10
N PRO A 481 -24.05 -5.61 -15.86
CA PRO A 481 -25.34 -5.05 -15.44
C PRO A 481 -25.30 -4.33 -14.07
N GLY A 482 -24.20 -4.47 -13.33
CA GLY A 482 -23.94 -3.69 -12.11
C GLY A 482 -23.53 -2.24 -12.36
N ILE A 483 -23.24 -1.85 -13.61
CA ILE A 483 -23.10 -0.46 -14.04
C ILE A 483 -24.51 0.10 -14.26
N ASP A 484 -25.07 0.66 -13.19
CA ASP A 484 -26.45 1.17 -13.12
C ASP A 484 -26.44 2.65 -12.71
N SER A 485 -27.00 3.52 -13.55
CA SER A 485 -27.11 4.95 -13.27
C SER A 485 -27.97 5.26 -12.04
N ASN A 486 -28.86 4.33 -11.64
CA ASN A 486 -29.79 4.54 -10.53
C ASN A 486 -29.22 4.09 -9.17
N ASP A 487 -28.18 3.24 -9.14
CA ASP A 487 -27.56 2.74 -7.92
C ASP A 487 -26.04 2.99 -7.94
N PHE A 488 -25.65 4.17 -7.46
CA PHE A 488 -24.24 4.55 -7.35
C PHE A 488 -23.42 3.58 -6.50
N LYS A 489 -23.99 2.99 -5.44
CA LYS A 489 -23.24 2.06 -4.57
C LYS A 489 -22.92 0.77 -5.32
N LYS A 490 -23.90 0.22 -6.05
CA LYS A 490 -23.71 -0.95 -6.90
C LYS A 490 -22.71 -0.66 -8.02
N THR A 491 -22.82 0.49 -8.66
CA THR A 491 -21.91 0.94 -9.73
C THR A 491 -20.49 1.13 -9.23
N ALA A 492 -20.28 1.80 -8.10
CA ALA A 492 -18.96 2.03 -7.52
C ALA A 492 -18.22 0.73 -7.18
N VAL A 493 -18.94 -0.25 -6.61
CA VAL A 493 -18.35 -1.56 -6.28
C VAL A 493 -18.08 -2.39 -7.54
N THR A 494 -18.96 -2.31 -8.55
CA THR A 494 -18.74 -2.93 -9.87
C THR A 494 -17.48 -2.37 -10.53
N PHE A 495 -17.33 -1.04 -10.54
CA PHE A 495 -16.12 -0.39 -11.05
C PHE A 495 -14.86 -0.79 -10.28
N GLN A 496 -14.94 -0.89 -8.95
CA GLN A 496 -13.80 -1.32 -8.15
C GLN A 496 -13.33 -2.72 -8.55
N PHE A 497 -14.25 -3.67 -8.72
CA PHE A 497 -13.93 -5.04 -9.15
C PHE A 497 -13.41 -5.09 -10.59
N LEU A 498 -14.11 -4.47 -11.53
CA LEU A 498 -13.69 -4.41 -12.94
C LEU A 498 -12.29 -3.82 -13.07
N ASN A 499 -12.02 -2.69 -12.42
CA ASN A 499 -10.70 -2.06 -12.43
C ASN A 499 -9.62 -2.96 -11.85
N ALA A 500 -9.90 -3.68 -10.75
CA ALA A 500 -8.93 -4.58 -10.14
C ALA A 500 -8.54 -5.74 -11.06
N ILE A 501 -9.47 -6.27 -11.86
CA ILE A 501 -9.20 -7.35 -12.82
C ILE A 501 -8.55 -6.81 -14.09
N LEU A 502 -9.08 -5.73 -14.68
CA LEU A 502 -8.59 -5.16 -15.94
C LEU A 502 -7.15 -4.64 -15.86
N MET A 503 -6.71 -4.22 -14.67
CA MET A 503 -5.32 -3.83 -14.43
C MET A 503 -4.34 -5.02 -14.33
N LEU A 504 -4.82 -6.26 -14.39
CA LEU A 504 -4.02 -7.49 -14.24
C LEU A 504 -4.11 -8.43 -15.45
N VAL A 505 -4.92 -8.09 -16.46
CA VAL A 505 -5.27 -8.95 -17.59
C VAL A 505 -4.93 -8.26 -18.91
N THR A 506 -4.48 -9.03 -19.89
CA THR A 506 -4.33 -8.57 -21.28
C THR A 506 -5.59 -8.88 -22.08
N CYS A 507 -6.22 -7.85 -22.64
CA CYS A 507 -7.42 -7.95 -23.47
C CYS A 507 -7.07 -8.36 -24.91
N VAL A 508 -6.71 -9.63 -25.11
CA VAL A 508 -6.26 -10.18 -26.40
C VAL A 508 -7.01 -11.47 -26.69
N ASP A 509 -7.59 -11.57 -27.88
CA ASP A 509 -8.21 -12.81 -28.36
C ASP A 509 -7.11 -13.82 -28.74
N CYS A 510 -6.90 -14.79 -27.85
CA CYS A 510 -5.95 -15.89 -28.00
C CYS A 510 -6.63 -17.21 -28.38
N SER A 511 -7.90 -17.19 -28.82
CA SER A 511 -8.66 -18.41 -29.12
C SER A 511 -8.02 -19.28 -30.20
N SER A 512 -7.35 -18.66 -31.18
CA SER A 512 -6.61 -19.36 -32.24
C SER A 512 -5.32 -20.05 -31.76
N ALA A 513 -4.82 -19.75 -30.55
CA ALA A 513 -3.62 -20.37 -29.99
C ALA A 513 -3.76 -21.90 -29.84
N ILE A 514 -4.99 -22.40 -29.72
CA ILE A 514 -5.29 -23.83 -29.54
C ILE A 514 -4.93 -24.65 -30.78
N HIS A 515 -4.98 -24.04 -31.96
CA HIS A 515 -4.63 -24.69 -33.21
C HIS A 515 -3.14 -24.59 -33.54
N THR A 516 -2.41 -23.66 -32.91
CA THR A 516 -1.01 -23.36 -33.21
C THR A 516 -0.05 -23.94 -32.17
N ARG A 517 -0.46 -24.02 -30.90
CA ARG A 517 0.35 -24.48 -29.78
C ARG A 517 -0.03 -25.89 -29.34
N ASN A 518 0.99 -26.71 -29.06
CA ASN A 518 0.84 -28.08 -28.55
C ASN A 518 1.10 -28.20 -27.03
N ASP A 519 1.59 -27.15 -26.38
CA ASP A 519 2.01 -27.12 -24.97
C ASP A 519 0.91 -26.63 -24.00
N LEU A 520 -0.33 -26.49 -24.46
CA LEU A 520 -1.44 -25.96 -23.67
C LEU A 520 -2.05 -27.02 -22.75
N THR A 521 -2.20 -26.67 -21.47
CA THR A 521 -3.01 -27.44 -20.51
C THR A 521 -4.50 -27.33 -20.83
N GLU A 522 -5.33 -28.24 -20.30
CA GLU A 522 -6.80 -28.20 -20.51
C GLU A 522 -7.42 -26.87 -20.04
N ILE A 523 -6.94 -26.35 -18.91
CA ILE A 523 -7.38 -25.07 -18.36
C ILE A 523 -6.95 -23.92 -19.27
N GLU A 524 -5.71 -23.91 -19.76
CA GLU A 524 -5.26 -22.88 -20.71
C GLU A 524 -6.06 -22.92 -22.01
N LYS A 525 -6.45 -24.11 -22.50
CA LYS A 525 -7.34 -24.24 -23.67
C LYS A 525 -8.70 -23.60 -23.40
N GLU A 526 -9.30 -23.87 -22.24
CA GLU A 526 -10.58 -23.26 -21.84
C GLU A 526 -10.46 -21.74 -21.74
N VAL A 527 -9.41 -21.23 -21.09
CA VAL A 527 -9.15 -19.79 -20.97
C VAL A 527 -8.95 -19.16 -22.35
N CYS A 528 -8.13 -19.76 -23.23
CA CYS A 528 -7.94 -19.31 -24.61
C CYS A 528 -9.27 -19.22 -25.37
N LEU A 529 -10.14 -20.24 -25.30
CA LEU A 529 -11.47 -20.18 -25.92
C LEU A 529 -12.31 -19.04 -25.36
N SER A 530 -12.24 -18.79 -24.05
CA SER A 530 -13.00 -17.72 -23.40
C SER A 530 -12.57 -16.32 -23.88
N THR A 531 -11.29 -16.15 -24.28
CA THR A 531 -10.75 -14.85 -24.73
C THR A 531 -11.39 -14.31 -26.01
N ALA A 532 -12.07 -15.14 -26.80
CA ALA A 532 -12.85 -14.70 -27.96
C ALA A 532 -13.94 -13.66 -27.59
N LYS A 533 -14.41 -13.69 -26.33
CA LYS A 533 -15.44 -12.77 -25.81
C LYS A 533 -14.90 -11.40 -25.38
N PHE A 534 -13.59 -11.13 -25.48
CA PHE A 534 -13.05 -9.83 -25.07
C PHE A 534 -13.61 -8.67 -25.90
N GLU A 535 -13.77 -8.85 -27.22
CA GLU A 535 -14.33 -7.82 -28.08
C GLU A 535 -15.79 -7.49 -27.72
N ASP A 536 -16.58 -8.52 -27.41
CA ASP A 536 -17.95 -8.39 -26.92
C ASP A 536 -18.00 -7.66 -25.56
N PHE A 537 -17.14 -8.06 -24.63
CA PHE A 537 -17.02 -7.44 -23.31
C PHE A 537 -16.71 -5.95 -23.42
N VAL A 538 -15.68 -5.59 -24.18
CA VAL A 538 -15.25 -4.20 -24.35
C VAL A 538 -16.34 -3.37 -25.03
N THR A 539 -17.03 -3.96 -26.01
CA THR A 539 -18.16 -3.33 -26.69
C THR A 539 -19.32 -3.06 -25.75
N GLU A 540 -19.75 -4.04 -24.94
CA GLU A 540 -20.84 -3.87 -24.00
C GLU A 540 -20.47 -2.91 -22.86
N PHE A 541 -19.24 -2.99 -22.35
CA PHE A 541 -18.71 -2.03 -21.37
C PHE A 541 -18.79 -0.58 -21.87
N LEU A 542 -18.37 -0.33 -23.11
CA LEU A 542 -18.47 0.99 -23.74
C LEU A 542 -19.92 1.43 -23.90
N ASN A 543 -20.80 0.55 -24.40
CA ASN A 543 -22.22 0.86 -24.57
C ASN A 543 -22.87 1.28 -23.24
N ARG A 544 -22.61 0.53 -22.15
CA ARG A 544 -23.11 0.85 -20.80
C ARG A 544 -22.53 2.16 -20.27
N THR A 545 -21.25 2.40 -20.52
CA THR A 545 -20.58 3.65 -20.12
C THR A 545 -21.19 4.85 -20.85
N PHE A 546 -21.44 4.74 -22.16
CA PHE A 546 -22.09 5.79 -22.96
C PHE A 546 -23.52 6.04 -22.50
N GLN A 547 -24.31 4.99 -22.26
CA GLN A 547 -25.66 5.12 -21.70
C GLN A 547 -25.64 5.85 -20.35
N MET A 548 -24.70 5.52 -19.46
CA MET A 548 -24.56 6.21 -18.18
C MET A 548 -24.21 7.70 -18.37
N ILE A 549 -23.33 8.02 -19.31
CA ILE A 549 -22.95 9.41 -19.64
C ILE A 549 -24.16 10.17 -20.21
N ASP A 550 -24.96 9.57 -21.08
CA ASP A 550 -26.15 10.18 -21.67
C ASP A 550 -27.24 10.44 -20.62
N THR A 551 -27.47 9.49 -19.71
CA THR A 551 -28.40 9.67 -18.57
C THR A 551 -27.97 10.84 -17.69
N LEU A 552 -26.69 10.88 -17.31
CA LEU A 552 -26.14 11.99 -16.50
C LEU A 552 -26.23 13.34 -17.25
N SER A 553 -26.05 13.35 -18.58
CA SER A 553 -26.20 14.56 -19.40
C SER A 553 -27.65 15.08 -19.41
N THR A 554 -28.62 14.16 -19.42
CA THR A 554 -30.05 14.50 -19.45
C THR A 554 -30.52 15.04 -18.10
N GLU A 555 -30.15 14.39 -17.00
CA GLU A 555 -30.49 14.84 -15.63
C GLU A 555 -29.98 16.26 -15.33
N MET A 556 -28.81 16.62 -15.89
CA MET A 556 -28.25 17.97 -15.73
C MET A 556 -28.95 19.04 -16.57
N SER A 557 -29.63 18.66 -17.65
CA SER A 557 -30.36 19.60 -18.51
C SER A 557 -31.69 20.01 -17.87
N ASP A 558 -32.30 19.12 -17.08
CA ASP A 558 -33.57 19.36 -16.37
C ASP A 558 -33.38 20.07 -15.00
N ALA A 559 -32.19 19.97 -14.40
CA ALA A 559 -31.88 20.61 -13.13
C ALA A 559 -31.56 22.11 -13.30
N VAL A 560 -32.60 22.95 -13.34
CA VAL A 560 -32.55 24.44 -13.44
C VAL A 560 -31.81 25.12 -12.25
N VAL A 561 -31.23 24.40 -11.29
CA VAL A 561 -30.70 24.99 -10.05
C VAL A 561 -29.26 24.56 -9.76
N VAL A 562 -28.35 25.52 -9.89
CA VAL A 562 -27.17 25.80 -9.05
C VAL A 562 -26.68 24.62 -8.19
N ILE A 563 -25.87 23.73 -8.77
CA ILE A 563 -24.92 22.94 -7.99
C ILE A 563 -23.52 23.21 -8.54
N THR A 564 -22.85 24.25 -8.03
CA THR A 564 -21.48 24.62 -8.38
C THR A 564 -20.41 23.77 -7.69
N LYS A 565 -20.79 22.80 -6.85
CA LYS A 565 -19.86 21.80 -6.29
C LYS A 565 -19.85 20.55 -7.16
N VAL A 566 -18.68 20.15 -7.61
CA VAL A 566 -18.43 18.81 -8.20
C VAL A 566 -18.93 17.79 -7.17
N ASN A 567 -19.90 16.95 -7.53
CA ASN A 567 -20.33 15.89 -6.64
C ASN A 567 -19.13 14.92 -6.49
N LEU A 568 -18.78 14.54 -5.26
CA LEU A 568 -17.65 13.65 -5.00
C LEU A 568 -17.81 12.33 -5.79
N GLU A 569 -19.06 11.91 -5.96
CA GLU A 569 -19.49 10.74 -6.70
C GLU A 569 -19.13 10.83 -8.20
N ASP A 570 -19.32 11.99 -8.83
CA ASP A 570 -18.98 12.21 -10.24
C ASP A 570 -17.48 12.08 -10.47
N HIS A 571 -16.67 12.63 -9.55
CA HIS A 571 -15.21 12.57 -9.66
C HIS A 571 -14.67 11.14 -9.44
N VAL A 572 -15.26 10.40 -8.50
CA VAL A 572 -14.90 8.98 -8.30
C VAL A 572 -15.26 8.15 -9.54
N THR A 573 -16.42 8.42 -10.14
CA THR A 573 -16.85 7.79 -11.40
C THR A 573 -15.90 8.11 -12.55
N GLU A 574 -15.50 9.37 -12.70
CA GLU A 574 -14.54 9.83 -13.72
C GLU A 574 -13.21 9.06 -13.61
N LEU A 575 -12.64 9.02 -12.40
CA LEU A 575 -11.37 8.35 -12.14
C LEU A 575 -11.47 6.85 -12.42
N ALA A 576 -12.56 6.21 -11.98
CA ALA A 576 -12.77 4.79 -12.17
C ALA A 576 -12.91 4.41 -13.66
N LEU A 577 -13.74 5.14 -14.43
CA LEU A 577 -13.89 4.93 -15.86
C LEU A 577 -12.59 5.15 -16.62
N THR A 578 -11.87 6.22 -16.30
CA THR A 578 -10.58 6.51 -16.92
C THR A 578 -9.57 5.40 -16.64
N SER A 579 -9.51 4.90 -15.41
CA SER A 579 -8.61 3.82 -15.00
C SER A 579 -8.96 2.49 -15.68
N MET A 580 -10.23 2.11 -15.72
CA MET A 580 -10.67 0.89 -16.39
C MET A 580 -10.41 0.95 -17.90
N MET A 581 -10.75 2.08 -18.53
CA MET A 581 -10.47 2.28 -19.95
C MET A 581 -8.97 2.19 -20.22
N PHE A 582 -8.15 2.82 -19.37
CA PHE A 582 -6.69 2.75 -19.48
C PHE A 582 -6.17 1.31 -19.35
N GLY A 583 -6.69 0.53 -18.39
CA GLY A 583 -6.36 -0.89 -18.23
C GLY A 583 -6.71 -1.72 -19.47
N ILE A 584 -7.87 -1.47 -20.09
CA ILE A 584 -8.27 -2.12 -21.34
C ILE A 584 -7.32 -1.74 -22.48
N VAL A 585 -7.17 -0.43 -22.76
CA VAL A 585 -6.55 0.03 -24.00
C VAL A 585 -5.03 -0.13 -24.02
N GLN A 586 -4.37 -0.10 -22.85
CA GLN A 586 -2.92 -0.35 -22.76
C GLN A 586 -2.59 -1.83 -23.01
N GLN A 587 -3.49 -2.74 -22.66
CA GLN A 587 -3.23 -4.18 -22.68
C GLN A 587 -4.04 -4.92 -23.76
N CYS A 588 -4.54 -4.20 -24.77
CA CYS A 588 -5.36 -4.79 -25.82
C CYS A 588 -4.59 -4.99 -27.13
N SER A 589 -5.10 -5.89 -27.97
CA SER A 589 -4.60 -6.03 -29.34
C SER A 589 -4.98 -4.82 -30.19
N LYS A 590 -4.26 -4.60 -31.30
CA LYS A 590 -4.55 -3.55 -32.29
C LYS A 590 -5.99 -3.60 -32.78
N LYS A 591 -6.56 -4.81 -32.97
CA LYS A 591 -7.95 -4.99 -33.39
C LYS A 591 -8.92 -4.42 -32.36
N ILE A 592 -8.78 -4.79 -31.09
CA ILE A 592 -9.65 -4.30 -30.02
C ILE A 592 -9.46 -2.79 -29.83
N PHE A 593 -8.23 -2.28 -29.92
CA PHE A 593 -7.96 -0.85 -29.86
C PHE A 593 -8.71 -0.08 -30.96
N GLN A 594 -8.70 -0.58 -32.20
CA GLN A 594 -9.43 0.03 -33.32
C GLN A 594 -10.94 0.09 -33.06
N THR A 595 -11.53 -1.00 -32.57
CA THR A 595 -12.96 -1.06 -32.19
C THR A 595 -13.30 -0.03 -31.11
N VAL A 596 -12.45 0.10 -30.07
CA VAL A 596 -12.63 1.10 -29.00
C VAL A 596 -12.56 2.52 -29.56
N ARG A 597 -11.51 2.81 -30.35
CA ARG A 597 -11.30 4.13 -30.96
C ARG A 597 -12.49 4.53 -31.84
N GLU A 598 -12.96 3.64 -32.69
CA GLU A 598 -14.09 3.90 -33.60
C GLU A 598 -15.37 4.20 -32.83
N LYS A 599 -15.67 3.41 -31.79
CA LYS A 599 -16.82 3.67 -30.92
C LYS A 599 -16.74 5.03 -30.23
N ILE A 600 -15.59 5.39 -29.67
CA ILE A 600 -15.39 6.69 -29.03
C ILE A 600 -15.49 7.84 -30.05
N THR A 601 -14.90 7.68 -31.23
CA THR A 601 -14.94 8.69 -32.30
C THR A 601 -16.37 8.93 -32.78
N ASN A 602 -17.15 7.85 -32.98
CA ASN A 602 -18.55 7.94 -33.37
C ASN A 602 -19.41 8.59 -32.27
N PHE A 603 -19.14 8.28 -31.00
CA PHE A 603 -19.82 8.91 -29.86
C PHE A 603 -19.54 10.42 -29.77
N LEU A 604 -18.34 10.87 -30.12
CA LEU A 604 -17.97 12.29 -30.15
C LEU A 604 -18.56 13.06 -31.34
N ALA A 605 -18.77 12.41 -32.48
CA ALA A 605 -19.23 13.07 -33.71
C ALA A 605 -20.65 13.64 -33.61
N GLY A 606 -21.51 13.05 -32.79
CA GLY A 606 -22.94 13.43 -32.67
C GLY A 606 -23.31 14.30 -31.48
N SER A 607 -22.37 14.58 -30.56
CA SER A 607 -22.71 15.12 -29.24
C SER A 607 -21.76 16.26 -28.80
N PHE A 608 -22.29 17.21 -28.04
CA PHE A 608 -21.50 18.14 -27.24
C PHE A 608 -21.92 18.02 -25.77
N PHE A 609 -20.95 18.09 -24.86
CA PHE A 609 -21.18 17.83 -23.45
C PHE A 609 -20.92 19.08 -22.62
N THR A 610 -21.71 19.26 -21.56
CA THR A 610 -21.42 20.28 -20.56
C THR A 610 -20.05 20.01 -19.92
N PRO A 611 -19.34 21.02 -19.39
CA PRO A 611 -18.00 20.84 -18.83
C PRO A 611 -17.92 19.76 -17.72
N LYS A 612 -19.03 19.47 -17.04
CA LYS A 612 -19.08 18.43 -16.00
C LYS A 612 -19.10 17.02 -16.58
N VAL A 613 -20.08 16.72 -17.43
CA VAL A 613 -20.21 15.40 -18.09
C VAL A 613 -19.05 15.18 -19.07
N GLY A 614 -18.56 16.25 -19.69
CA GLY A 614 -17.39 16.26 -20.56
C GLY A 614 -16.13 15.72 -19.88
N LYS A 615 -15.99 15.81 -18.54
CA LYS A 615 -14.86 15.19 -17.82
C LYS A 615 -14.85 13.66 -17.94
N LEU A 616 -16.01 13.01 -17.89
CA LEU A 616 -16.11 11.55 -18.07
C LEU A 616 -15.63 11.16 -19.47
N VAL A 617 -16.13 11.86 -20.49
CA VAL A 617 -15.80 11.61 -21.89
C VAL A 617 -14.32 11.89 -22.16
N THR A 618 -13.80 13.02 -21.68
CA THR A 618 -12.37 13.32 -21.82
C THR A 618 -11.47 12.35 -21.07
N GLY A 619 -11.92 11.76 -19.95
CA GLY A 619 -11.25 10.66 -19.28
C GLY A 619 -11.06 9.44 -20.19
N LEU A 620 -12.11 9.05 -20.93
CA LEU A 620 -12.04 7.97 -21.93
C LEU A 620 -11.09 8.32 -23.08
N VAL A 621 -11.17 9.55 -23.61
CA VAL A 621 -10.28 10.03 -24.68
C VAL A 621 -8.83 10.05 -24.22
N ARG A 622 -8.57 10.49 -22.98
CA ARG A 622 -7.24 10.51 -22.37
C ARG A 622 -6.65 9.10 -22.27
N ALA A 623 -7.47 8.09 -21.98
CA ALA A 623 -7.03 6.71 -21.90
C ALA A 623 -6.54 6.20 -23.26
N ILE A 624 -7.35 6.33 -24.33
CA ILE A 624 -6.94 5.91 -25.69
C ILE A 624 -5.73 6.69 -26.21
N LEU A 625 -5.67 8.00 -25.90
CA LEU A 625 -4.57 8.86 -26.30
C LEU A 625 -3.24 8.41 -25.70
N LYS A 626 -3.25 8.02 -24.42
CA LYS A 626 -2.05 7.52 -23.74
C LYS A 626 -1.64 6.12 -24.22
N ALA A 627 -2.59 5.29 -24.65
CA ALA A 627 -2.31 3.95 -25.17
C ALA A 627 -1.70 3.98 -26.56
N ASN A 628 -2.29 4.74 -27.49
CA ASN A 628 -1.74 4.90 -28.83
C ASN A 628 -1.93 6.35 -29.30
N PRO A 629 -0.94 7.24 -29.06
CA PRO A 629 -1.05 8.65 -29.41
C PRO A 629 -1.06 8.88 -30.92
N GLU A 630 -0.29 8.08 -31.68
CA GLU A 630 -0.20 8.21 -33.14
C GLU A 630 -1.53 7.93 -33.82
N GLU A 631 -2.15 6.81 -33.46
CA GLU A 631 -3.43 6.42 -34.03
C GLU A 631 -4.57 7.31 -33.52
N THR A 632 -4.58 7.70 -32.24
CA THR A 632 -5.65 8.55 -31.69
C THR A 632 -5.64 9.96 -32.28
N LEU A 633 -4.47 10.60 -32.33
CA LEU A 633 -4.35 11.98 -32.83
C LEU A 633 -4.71 12.08 -34.32
N LYS A 634 -4.36 11.07 -35.12
CA LYS A 634 -4.66 11.04 -36.56
C LYS A 634 -6.14 11.27 -36.88
N TYR A 635 -7.04 10.78 -36.03
CA TYR A 635 -8.48 10.90 -36.26
C TYR A 635 -9.10 12.04 -35.46
N LEU A 636 -8.79 12.18 -34.17
CA LEU A 636 -9.49 13.13 -33.30
C LEU A 636 -8.96 14.56 -33.37
N LEU A 637 -7.64 14.76 -33.55
CA LEU A 637 -7.05 16.10 -33.46
C LEU A 637 -7.44 17.00 -34.65
N PRO A 638 -7.31 16.57 -35.93
CA PRO A 638 -7.75 17.38 -37.07
C PRO A 638 -9.25 17.72 -37.00
N GLN A 639 -10.10 16.72 -36.72
CA GLN A 639 -11.55 16.92 -36.61
C GLN A 639 -11.92 17.94 -35.53
N THR A 640 -11.27 17.86 -34.36
CA THR A 640 -11.51 18.82 -33.26
C THR A 640 -11.06 20.22 -33.65
N CYS A 641 -9.91 20.36 -34.30
CA CYS A 641 -9.38 21.67 -34.72
C CYS A 641 -10.24 22.29 -35.84
N GLU A 642 -10.68 21.50 -36.82
CA GLU A 642 -11.61 21.98 -37.87
C GLU A 642 -12.94 22.46 -37.28
N ARG A 643 -13.50 21.74 -36.29
CA ARG A 643 -14.72 22.16 -35.60
C ARG A 643 -14.54 23.48 -34.87
N ILE A 644 -13.40 23.67 -34.18
CA ILE A 644 -13.06 24.94 -33.52
C ILE A 644 -12.93 26.06 -34.55
N GLU A 645 -12.20 25.85 -35.65
CA GLU A 645 -12.02 26.86 -36.69
C GLU A 645 -13.34 27.24 -37.37
N ASN A 646 -14.23 26.26 -37.61
CA ASN A 646 -15.56 26.52 -38.17
C ASN A 646 -16.41 27.38 -37.23
N ILE A 647 -16.49 27.05 -35.95
CA ILE A 647 -17.23 27.84 -34.94
C ILE A 647 -16.65 29.26 -34.86
N MET A 648 -15.32 29.37 -34.75
CA MET A 648 -14.64 30.68 -34.70
C MET A 648 -14.89 31.51 -35.96
N SER A 649 -14.93 30.90 -37.15
CA SER A 649 -15.16 31.62 -38.41
C SER A 649 -16.57 32.21 -38.55
N HIS A 650 -17.58 31.59 -37.94
CA HIS A 650 -18.97 32.02 -38.05
C HIS A 650 -19.36 33.12 -37.04
N SER A 651 -18.70 33.21 -35.89
CA SER A 651 -19.10 34.09 -34.78
C SER A 651 -17.93 34.76 -34.05
N GLU A 652 -16.81 35.00 -34.74
CA GLU A 652 -15.55 35.52 -34.17
C GLU A 652 -15.72 36.79 -33.32
N THR A 653 -16.37 37.83 -33.85
CA THR A 653 -16.55 39.10 -33.15
C THR A 653 -17.43 38.96 -31.90
N THR A 654 -18.43 38.09 -31.94
CA THR A 654 -19.32 37.84 -30.81
C THR A 654 -18.61 37.05 -29.72
N ILE A 655 -17.90 35.98 -30.07
CA ILE A 655 -17.15 35.14 -29.11
C ILE A 655 -16.03 35.94 -28.41
N LEU A 656 -15.38 36.85 -29.13
CA LEU A 656 -14.28 37.65 -28.59
C LEU A 656 -14.75 38.81 -27.69
N THR A 657 -16.01 39.22 -27.76
CA THR A 657 -16.53 40.37 -27.01
C THR A 657 -17.62 40.02 -25.99
N ASP A 658 -18.35 38.92 -26.20
CA ASP A 658 -19.48 38.52 -25.36
C ASP A 658 -19.03 37.68 -24.17
N HIS A 659 -19.63 37.94 -23.01
CA HIS A 659 -19.43 37.19 -21.78
C HIS A 659 -20.36 35.97 -21.67
N LYS A 660 -21.32 35.77 -22.59
CA LYS A 660 -22.26 34.64 -22.52
C LYS A 660 -21.66 33.27 -22.85
N GLY A 661 -20.50 33.23 -23.53
CA GLY A 661 -19.77 32.01 -23.85
C GLY A 661 -20.50 31.09 -24.85
N ASP A 662 -19.74 30.28 -25.59
CA ASP A 662 -20.27 29.24 -26.46
C ASP A 662 -19.97 27.87 -25.85
N THR A 663 -21.02 27.11 -25.52
CA THR A 663 -20.90 25.81 -24.86
C THR A 663 -20.26 24.75 -25.76
N GLU A 664 -20.51 24.81 -27.07
CA GLU A 664 -19.93 23.89 -28.04
C GLU A 664 -18.45 24.19 -28.24
N LEU A 665 -18.07 25.47 -28.35
CA LEU A 665 -16.68 25.91 -28.41
C LEU A 665 -15.92 25.51 -27.15
N THR A 666 -16.52 25.73 -25.98
CA THR A 666 -15.92 25.38 -24.68
C THR A 666 -15.66 23.89 -24.59
N TRP A 667 -16.62 23.06 -25.01
CA TRP A 667 -16.47 21.61 -25.09
C TRP A 667 -15.32 21.21 -26.04
N CYS A 668 -15.28 21.76 -27.26
CA CYS A 668 -14.24 21.45 -28.22
C CYS A 668 -12.83 21.84 -27.71
N LEU A 669 -12.72 22.96 -26.99
CA LEU A 669 -11.46 23.40 -26.37
C LEU A 669 -11.06 22.55 -25.16
N ILE A 670 -12.02 22.04 -24.38
CA ILE A 670 -11.77 21.06 -23.32
C ILE A 670 -11.25 19.75 -23.92
N LEU A 671 -11.86 19.27 -25.01
CA LEU A 671 -11.39 18.08 -25.72
C LEU A 671 -9.99 18.30 -26.31
N PHE A 672 -9.76 19.44 -26.98
CA PHE A 672 -8.46 19.84 -27.51
C PHE A 672 -7.39 19.88 -26.42
N SER A 673 -7.71 20.45 -25.26
CA SER A 673 -6.82 20.51 -24.09
C SER A 673 -6.34 19.13 -23.64
N GLU A 674 -7.15 18.09 -23.83
CA GLU A 674 -6.81 16.71 -23.48
C GLU A 674 -6.04 16.02 -24.60
N LEU A 675 -6.34 16.29 -25.87
CA LEU A 675 -5.58 15.78 -27.02
C LEU A 675 -4.13 16.29 -27.04
N VAL A 676 -3.87 17.53 -26.62
CA VAL A 676 -2.51 18.08 -26.53
C VAL A 676 -1.70 17.55 -25.33
N ARG A 677 -2.24 16.59 -24.56
CA ARG A 677 -1.50 15.85 -23.51
C ARG A 677 -0.77 14.61 -24.03
N ALA A 678 -0.80 14.37 -25.34
CA ALA A 678 -0.14 13.23 -25.96
C ALA A 678 1.39 13.28 -25.80
N ARG A 679 2.06 12.24 -26.30
CA ARG A 679 3.52 12.15 -26.37
C ARG A 679 4.08 13.33 -27.17
N GLY A 680 5.08 14.00 -26.60
CA GLY A 680 5.59 15.27 -27.12
C GLY A 680 6.11 15.20 -28.56
N ASP A 681 6.81 14.13 -28.92
CA ASP A 681 7.30 13.83 -30.28
C ASP A 681 6.16 13.70 -31.31
N THR A 682 5.06 13.02 -30.97
CA THR A 682 3.89 12.86 -31.84
C THR A 682 3.15 14.19 -32.03
N LEU A 683 3.11 15.05 -31.01
CA LEU A 683 2.49 16.38 -31.09
C LEU A 683 3.23 17.31 -32.07
N LEU A 684 4.55 17.16 -32.22
CA LEU A 684 5.34 18.01 -33.12
C LEU A 684 4.90 17.88 -34.59
N ILE A 685 4.37 16.72 -34.99
CA ILE A 685 3.83 16.48 -36.34
C ILE A 685 2.66 17.43 -36.64
N TYR A 686 1.86 17.77 -35.61
CA TYR A 686 0.65 18.60 -35.72
C TYR A 686 0.87 20.05 -35.30
N LYS A 687 2.13 20.49 -35.13
CA LYS A 687 2.48 21.83 -34.65
C LYS A 687 1.72 22.98 -35.35
N PRO A 688 1.59 23.03 -36.69
CA PRO A 688 0.91 24.14 -37.36
C PRO A 688 -0.57 24.29 -36.95
N ILE A 689 -1.28 23.16 -36.89
CA ILE A 689 -2.72 23.12 -36.55
C ILE A 689 -2.94 23.43 -35.07
N ILE A 690 -2.07 22.91 -34.19
CA ILE A 690 -2.14 23.21 -32.75
C ILE A 690 -1.93 24.71 -32.50
N LEU A 691 -0.94 25.33 -33.16
CA LEU A 691 -0.65 26.75 -32.98
C LEU A 691 -1.74 27.65 -33.57
N SER A 692 -2.41 27.26 -34.67
CA SER A 692 -3.51 28.07 -35.23
C SER A 692 -4.65 28.25 -34.22
N VAL A 693 -5.03 27.15 -33.54
CA VAL A 693 -6.05 27.17 -32.48
C VAL A 693 -5.66 28.11 -31.35
N PHE A 694 -4.41 28.06 -30.86
CA PHE A 694 -3.94 28.98 -29.82
C PHE A 694 -3.97 30.45 -30.29
N HIS A 695 -3.48 30.74 -31.50
CA HIS A 695 -3.47 32.11 -32.02
C HIS A 695 -4.87 32.72 -32.09
N ARG A 696 -5.88 31.90 -32.41
CA ARG A 696 -7.27 32.35 -32.55
C ARG A 696 -8.03 32.42 -31.22
N CYS A 697 -7.83 31.45 -30.33
CA CYS A 697 -8.62 31.31 -29.10
C CYS A 697 -8.03 32.03 -27.87
N VAL A 698 -6.76 32.47 -27.88
CA VAL A 698 -6.13 33.15 -26.73
C VAL A 698 -6.84 34.47 -26.34
N ARG A 699 -7.49 35.13 -27.30
CA ARG A 699 -8.18 36.41 -27.10
C ARG A 699 -9.60 36.28 -26.53
N ILE A 700 -10.09 35.06 -26.31
CA ILE A 700 -11.44 34.81 -25.77
C ILE A 700 -11.53 35.37 -24.34
N VAL A 701 -12.57 36.16 -24.08
CA VAL A 701 -12.80 36.86 -22.80
C VAL A 701 -13.63 36.01 -21.83
N HIS A 702 -14.49 35.11 -22.34
CA HIS A 702 -15.30 34.24 -21.51
C HIS A 702 -14.43 33.33 -20.62
N LYS A 703 -14.66 33.39 -19.30
CA LYS A 703 -13.79 32.78 -18.28
C LYS A 703 -13.57 31.28 -18.50
N ASP A 704 -14.64 30.50 -18.62
CA ASP A 704 -14.51 29.03 -18.67
C ASP A 704 -13.88 28.54 -19.98
N THR A 705 -14.18 29.23 -21.09
CA THR A 705 -13.58 28.96 -22.40
C THR A 705 -12.10 29.34 -22.40
N HIS A 706 -11.75 30.49 -21.80
CA HIS A 706 -10.36 30.92 -21.64
C HIS A 706 -9.57 29.96 -20.73
N GLU A 707 -10.18 29.48 -19.64
CA GLU A 707 -9.58 28.48 -18.76
C GLU A 707 -9.28 27.17 -19.51
N ALA A 708 -10.16 26.74 -20.43
CA ALA A 708 -9.90 25.59 -21.29
C ALA A 708 -8.66 25.81 -22.19
N VAL A 709 -8.51 27.00 -22.80
CA VAL A 709 -7.32 27.36 -23.61
C VAL A 709 -6.05 27.40 -22.73
N ALA A 710 -6.12 28.01 -21.55
CA ALA A 710 -5.00 28.08 -20.63
C ALA A 710 -4.57 26.68 -20.15
N ASN A 711 -5.53 25.79 -19.87
CA ASN A 711 -5.27 24.40 -19.55
C ASN A 711 -4.65 23.63 -20.73
N ALA A 712 -5.09 23.89 -21.96
CA ALA A 712 -4.49 23.30 -23.16
C ALA A 712 -3.01 23.71 -23.29
N ALA A 713 -2.70 25.00 -23.08
CA ALA A 713 -1.33 25.49 -23.11
C ALA A 713 -0.46 24.85 -22.02
N LYS A 714 -0.97 24.77 -20.79
CA LYS A 714 -0.30 24.09 -19.67
C LYS A 714 -0.02 22.62 -19.99
N ASN A 715 -0.99 21.92 -20.59
CA ASN A 715 -0.89 20.52 -20.96
C ASN A 715 0.14 20.29 -22.06
N LEU A 716 0.11 21.10 -23.12
CA LEU A 716 1.10 21.06 -24.20
C LEU A 716 2.51 21.28 -23.67
N LEU A 717 2.72 22.31 -22.84
CA LEU A 717 4.03 22.59 -22.26
C LEU A 717 4.51 21.43 -21.38
N LYS A 718 3.65 20.83 -20.56
CA LYS A 718 3.99 19.64 -19.77
C LYS A 718 4.41 18.47 -20.66
N SER A 719 3.65 18.17 -21.70
CA SER A 719 3.95 17.07 -22.63
C SER A 719 5.30 17.25 -23.34
N LEU A 720 5.73 18.49 -23.58
CA LEU A 720 6.99 18.80 -24.26
C LEU A 720 8.19 18.96 -23.30
N SER A 721 7.96 19.24 -22.02
CA SER A 721 9.04 19.59 -21.08
C SER A 721 9.29 18.58 -19.96
N TYR A 722 8.31 17.74 -19.61
CA TYR A 722 8.45 16.80 -18.50
C TYR A 722 9.05 15.47 -18.96
N VAL A 723 9.76 14.79 -18.06
CA VAL A 723 10.13 13.38 -18.22
C VAL A 723 9.01 12.52 -17.65
N TYR A 724 8.45 11.62 -18.46
CA TYR A 724 7.36 10.72 -18.07
C TYR A 724 7.49 9.35 -18.76
N PRO A 725 6.92 8.28 -18.17
CA PRO A 725 6.89 6.96 -18.82
C PRO A 725 6.05 7.00 -20.09
N LEU A 726 6.55 6.37 -21.15
CA LEU A 726 5.86 6.23 -22.43
C LEU A 726 4.89 5.05 -22.43
N GLU A 727 5.20 4.01 -21.66
CA GLU A 727 4.52 2.73 -21.71
C GLU A 727 4.17 2.24 -20.29
N TYR A 728 2.98 1.68 -20.16
CA TYR A 728 2.43 1.16 -18.89
C TYR A 728 1.91 -0.28 -19.06
N ARG A 729 2.45 -1.02 -20.04
CA ARG A 729 2.08 -2.42 -20.31
C ARG A 729 2.48 -3.35 -19.17
N LEU A 730 1.73 -4.44 -19.00
CA LEU A 730 1.99 -5.47 -18.00
C LEU A 730 3.24 -6.29 -18.36
N THR A 731 3.52 -6.41 -19.64
CA THR A 731 4.67 -7.14 -20.19
C THR A 731 5.55 -6.24 -21.03
N VAL A 732 6.84 -6.57 -21.05
CA VAL A 732 7.81 -6.00 -22.00
C VAL A 732 7.68 -6.68 -23.37
N GLU A 733 7.19 -7.93 -23.38
CA GLU A 733 6.95 -8.71 -24.60
C GLU A 733 5.84 -8.06 -25.45
N ASN A 734 6.02 -8.12 -26.76
CA ASN A 734 5.08 -7.52 -27.68
C ASN A 734 3.83 -8.39 -27.80
N ILE A 735 2.70 -7.84 -27.39
CA ILE A 735 1.39 -8.50 -27.40
C ILE A 735 0.96 -8.97 -28.80
N GLU A 736 1.52 -8.37 -29.85
CA GLU A 736 1.25 -8.70 -31.25
C GLU A 736 2.16 -9.80 -31.83
N GLU A 737 3.05 -10.39 -31.02
CA GLU A 737 3.86 -11.53 -31.44
C GLU A 737 2.99 -12.76 -31.75
N PRO A 738 3.43 -13.64 -32.67
CA PRO A 738 2.71 -14.88 -32.95
C PRO A 738 2.48 -15.69 -31.68
N PHE A 739 1.30 -16.29 -31.56
CA PHE A 739 0.97 -17.08 -30.36
C PHE A 739 1.86 -18.31 -30.16
N THR A 740 2.69 -18.70 -31.12
CA THR A 740 3.74 -19.73 -30.95
C THR A 740 4.84 -19.26 -30.00
N ASP A 741 5.14 -17.97 -29.98
CA ASP A 741 6.30 -17.40 -29.31
C ASP A 741 5.88 -16.80 -27.97
N PHE A 742 4.77 -16.06 -27.95
CA PHE A 742 4.21 -15.43 -26.76
C PHE A 742 2.74 -15.82 -26.55
N LEU A 743 2.37 -16.16 -25.31
CA LEU A 743 0.97 -16.44 -24.95
C LEU A 743 0.47 -15.43 -23.91
N PRO A 744 -0.36 -14.44 -24.30
CA PRO A 744 -0.78 -13.35 -23.40
C PRO A 744 -1.43 -13.79 -22.09
N ILE A 745 -2.19 -14.90 -22.08
CA ILE A 745 -2.86 -15.40 -20.87
C ILE A 745 -1.88 -15.86 -19.77
N ARG A 746 -0.62 -16.16 -20.11
CA ARG A 746 0.44 -16.51 -19.13
C ARG A 746 1.03 -15.28 -18.44
N ALA A 747 0.86 -14.10 -19.02
CA ALA A 747 1.30 -12.83 -18.43
C ALA A 747 0.33 -12.25 -17.39
N TRP A 748 -0.87 -12.82 -17.29
CA TRP A 748 -1.91 -12.36 -16.38
C TRP A 748 -1.46 -12.42 -14.91
N GLY A 749 -1.52 -11.27 -14.23
CA GLY A 749 -1.24 -11.12 -12.80
C GLY A 749 0.25 -11.18 -12.38
N GLN A 750 1.17 -11.14 -13.35
CA GLN A 750 2.63 -11.12 -13.10
C GLN A 750 3.05 -9.88 -12.30
#